data_AF-A0A1Q3QDQ4-F1
#
_entry.id   AF-A0A1Q3QDQ4-F1
#
_cell.length_a   1.000
_cell.length_b   1.000
_cell.length_c   1.000
_cell.angle_alpha   90.00
_cell.angle_beta   90.00
_cell.angle_gamma   90.00
#
_symmetry.space_group_name_H-M   'P 1'
#
loop_
_entity.id
_entity.type
_entity.pdbx_description
1 polymer ?
#
loop_
_entity_poly.entity_id
_entity_poly.type
_entity_poly.pdbx_seq_one_letter_code
_entity_poly.pdbx_strand_id
1 'polypeptide(L)'
;MHNTDLNKVVFHSKEDMAGGYNLQKGEHILRSDTKSNYADINEVLELYNIKKYIDNDIFLKSWTQDDINNFKLKATEYGKVVGQFMATIDDSNVLNFYNNTLRNYIHSFWELVNNQSIFKRISKANFSSLLTNEPHLIHEILTHKKIVEHYDLEIKNFLMTYSKSAEILLSFYEVKDDFGKKQKYLPNSLSVEEKEAVISNYLDSAEVNYNYIDLIQNARNRNDFKISDKTRLKAKRLHKSETEKFFAGNKGMRYGVSVSFPENASKIKDGIIDDDFIVNYTYSLDFIKQNNDPYSLYLNFIILFEYLDLQHRINFVSKKNKMGVFERFMGVHSKNEYRVGTEFNLMEMTSQLQLVGYNKVLSDIGLSLENILHQVFTSSFQEKYEFAENAHFSIPSASTYFEKVRLLAPEFESVLKQFKLFVEDGIIDFELLQISSNPTAIKDIPSLNKNKYIHLNENNKEIVGCVNLFFSDQTLLAYVEPFREKNYHTFFDLLANEQVKFGNYEEHQKPALNYLIEQGFILIDSNDFVQITNPARIIILKDLFDNEVASFYRYSFELRQEAAKMESENMIFFDSSLFSKPEQAYFNFFLNKSDFTNGLDLRNSYLHGTQAKPDEIQKHEYAYFSYLKLLILTFLKIEDDLMIYKAVKDRI
;
A
#
# COMPACT_ATOMS: atom_id res chain seq x y z
N MET A 1 -8.87 -28.53 -24.54
CA MET A 1 -9.14 -28.24 -23.13
C MET A 1 -8.86 -29.50 -22.33
N HIS A 2 -7.91 -29.42 -21.39
CA HIS A 2 -7.55 -30.54 -20.52
C HIS A 2 -8.68 -30.94 -19.57
N ASN A 3 -8.79 -32.24 -19.31
CA ASN A 3 -9.70 -32.77 -18.31
C ASN A 3 -9.24 -32.40 -16.89
N THR A 4 -10.19 -32.33 -15.95
CA THR A 4 -9.93 -32.09 -14.54
C THR A 4 -10.42 -33.30 -13.74
N ASP A 5 -9.63 -33.77 -12.79
CA ASP A 5 -10.02 -34.83 -11.86
C ASP A 5 -9.75 -34.38 -10.43
N LEU A 6 -10.81 -34.25 -9.64
CA LEU A 6 -10.76 -33.78 -8.24
C LEU A 6 -10.35 -34.88 -7.26
N ASN A 7 -10.35 -36.15 -7.68
CA ASN A 7 -9.95 -37.28 -6.83
C ASN A 7 -8.43 -37.49 -6.82
N LYS A 8 -7.71 -36.81 -7.71
CA LYS A 8 -6.26 -36.88 -7.86
C LYS A 8 -5.52 -36.02 -6.84
N VAL A 9 -4.34 -36.47 -6.42
CA VAL A 9 -3.51 -35.76 -5.42
C VAL A 9 -2.77 -34.60 -6.07
N VAL A 10 -2.99 -33.37 -5.59
CA VAL A 10 -2.30 -32.17 -6.10
C VAL A 10 -1.57 -31.50 -4.95
N PHE A 11 -0.29 -31.16 -5.17
CA PHE A 11 0.49 -30.37 -4.24
C PHE A 11 0.45 -28.89 -4.65
N HIS A 12 -0.17 -28.05 -3.82
CA HIS A 12 -0.26 -26.61 -4.07
C HIS A 12 0.93 -25.85 -3.47
N SER A 13 1.14 -25.96 -2.15
CA SER A 13 2.30 -25.44 -1.43
C SER A 13 2.45 -26.14 -0.07
N LYS A 14 3.52 -25.82 0.67
CA LYS A 14 3.71 -26.36 2.03
C LYS A 14 2.82 -25.69 3.08
N GLU A 15 2.35 -24.47 2.77
CA GLU A 15 1.46 -23.66 3.61
C GLU A 15 -0.03 -23.90 3.32
N ASP A 16 -0.35 -24.73 2.31
CA ASP A 16 -1.73 -24.99 1.93
C ASP A 16 -2.47 -25.81 3.00
N MET A 17 -3.50 -25.20 3.59
CA MET A 17 -4.34 -25.83 4.62
C MET A 17 -5.11 -27.05 4.09
N ALA A 18 -5.29 -27.18 2.78
CA ALA A 18 -5.89 -28.37 2.16
C ALA A 18 -4.90 -29.55 2.02
N GLY A 19 -3.64 -29.41 2.45
CA GLY A 19 -2.61 -30.42 2.32
C GLY A 19 -2.99 -31.78 2.91
N GLY A 20 -3.61 -31.80 4.10
CA GLY A 20 -4.09 -33.04 4.73
C GLY A 20 -5.17 -33.75 3.91
N TYR A 21 -6.10 -33.00 3.31
CA TYR A 21 -7.15 -33.59 2.47
C TYR A 21 -6.58 -34.19 1.18
N ASN A 22 -5.60 -33.54 0.55
CA ASN A 22 -4.92 -34.08 -0.63
C ASN A 22 -4.07 -35.33 -0.29
N LEU A 23 -3.37 -35.32 0.85
CA LEU A 23 -2.61 -36.48 1.33
C LEU A 23 -3.52 -37.69 1.64
N GLN A 24 -4.71 -37.47 2.20
CA GLN A 24 -5.69 -38.55 2.44
C GLN A 24 -6.08 -39.27 1.15
N LYS A 25 -6.27 -38.53 0.04
CA LYS A 25 -6.52 -39.14 -1.27
C LYS A 25 -5.35 -40.03 -1.71
N GLY A 26 -4.12 -39.60 -1.44
CA GLY A 26 -2.89 -40.30 -1.84
C GLY A 26 -2.47 -41.47 -0.95
N GLU A 27 -3.06 -41.61 0.23
CA GLU A 27 -2.64 -42.62 1.21
C GLU A 27 -2.75 -44.05 0.65
N HIS A 28 -3.80 -44.36 -0.10
CA HIS A 28 -3.96 -45.69 -0.70
C HIS A 28 -2.84 -46.02 -1.72
N ILE A 29 -2.31 -45.00 -2.42
CA ILE A 29 -1.18 -45.14 -3.35
C ILE A 29 0.11 -45.41 -2.56
N LEU A 30 0.33 -44.66 -1.48
CA LEU A 30 1.46 -44.87 -0.58
C LEU A 30 1.44 -46.23 0.12
N ARG A 31 0.27 -46.81 0.38
CA ARG A 31 0.15 -48.14 0.98
C ARG A 31 0.28 -49.28 -0.03
N SER A 32 -0.04 -49.03 -1.30
CA SER A 32 0.07 -50.02 -2.39
C SER A 32 1.50 -50.19 -2.90
N ASP A 33 1.81 -51.34 -3.48
CA ASP A 33 3.10 -51.57 -4.14
C ASP A 33 3.27 -50.69 -5.39
N THR A 34 4.49 -50.21 -5.62
CA THR A 34 4.83 -49.43 -6.82
C THR A 34 4.69 -50.32 -8.05
N LYS A 35 4.01 -49.82 -9.10
CA LYS A 35 3.80 -50.60 -10.32
C LYS A 35 5.13 -50.83 -11.04
N SER A 36 5.24 -51.96 -11.74
CA SER A 36 6.42 -52.29 -12.54
C SER A 36 6.56 -51.42 -13.80
N ASN A 37 5.46 -50.85 -14.30
CA ASN A 37 5.48 -49.95 -15.45
C ASN A 37 4.34 -48.92 -15.36
N TYR A 38 4.60 -47.70 -15.81
CA TYR A 38 3.64 -46.60 -15.90
C TYR A 38 3.57 -46.11 -17.34
N ALA A 39 2.38 -46.14 -17.94
CA ALA A 39 2.13 -45.65 -19.30
C ALA A 39 1.34 -44.33 -19.33
N ASP A 40 0.55 -44.06 -18.30
CA ASP A 40 -0.23 -42.83 -18.15
C ASP A 40 0.57 -41.76 -17.42
N ILE A 41 0.76 -40.61 -18.07
CA ILE A 41 1.45 -39.46 -17.51
C ILE A 41 0.80 -38.94 -16.23
N ASN A 42 -0.53 -39.06 -16.09
CA ASN A 42 -1.24 -38.55 -14.93
C ASN A 42 -0.98 -39.37 -13.67
N GLU A 43 -0.77 -40.69 -13.81
CA GLU A 43 -0.34 -41.52 -12.68
C GLU A 43 1.08 -41.12 -12.24
N VAL A 44 1.97 -40.82 -13.19
CA VAL A 44 3.34 -40.40 -12.90
C VAL A 44 3.38 -39.02 -12.23
N LEU A 45 2.59 -38.07 -12.71
CA LEU A 45 2.48 -36.74 -12.11
C LEU A 45 1.81 -36.78 -10.73
N GLU A 46 0.89 -37.72 -10.49
CA GLU A 46 0.33 -37.96 -9.16
C GLU A 46 1.38 -38.44 -8.16
N LEU A 47 2.23 -39.40 -8.55
CA LEU A 47 3.37 -39.84 -7.72
C LEU A 47 4.31 -38.68 -7.38
N TYR A 48 4.56 -37.79 -8.34
CA TYR A 48 5.38 -36.61 -8.12
C TYR A 48 4.74 -35.64 -7.11
N ASN A 49 3.43 -35.41 -7.19
CA ASN A 49 2.72 -34.55 -6.23
C ASN A 49 2.71 -35.15 -4.81
N ILE A 50 2.49 -36.46 -4.68
CA ILE A 50 2.63 -37.17 -3.39
C ILE A 50 4.04 -37.02 -2.83
N LYS A 51 5.06 -37.22 -3.68
CA LYS A 51 6.46 -37.04 -3.29
C LYS A 51 6.73 -35.65 -2.72
N LYS A 52 6.18 -34.59 -3.34
CA LYS A 52 6.36 -33.21 -2.84
C LYS A 52 5.84 -33.01 -1.42
N TYR A 53 4.72 -33.63 -1.04
CA TYR A 53 4.24 -33.57 0.35
C TYR A 53 5.25 -34.21 1.32
N ILE A 54 5.72 -35.41 1.00
CA ILE A 54 6.67 -36.16 1.84
C ILE A 54 8.03 -35.45 1.94
N ASP A 55 8.53 -34.89 0.83
CA ASP A 55 9.79 -34.13 0.79
C ASP A 55 9.74 -32.84 1.63
N ASN A 56 8.54 -32.27 1.84
CA ASN A 56 8.33 -31.07 2.67
C ASN A 56 7.94 -31.43 4.12
N ASP A 57 8.13 -32.68 4.53
CA ASP A 57 7.80 -33.20 5.86
C ASP A 57 6.32 -32.99 6.27
N ILE A 58 5.41 -33.07 5.30
CA ILE A 58 3.97 -32.94 5.54
C ILE A 58 3.35 -34.34 5.66
N PHE A 59 2.78 -34.63 6.83
CA PHE A 59 2.25 -35.95 7.17
C PHE A 59 0.83 -35.86 7.72
N LEU A 60 0.04 -36.92 7.52
CA LEU A 60 -1.23 -37.06 8.21
C LEU A 60 -1.00 -37.37 9.68
N LYS A 61 -1.79 -36.73 10.56
CA LYS A 61 -1.75 -36.99 12.01
C LYS A 61 -2.06 -38.45 12.38
N SER A 62 -2.74 -39.17 11.51
CA SER A 62 -3.07 -40.59 11.67
C SER A 62 -1.91 -41.54 11.37
N TRP A 63 -0.80 -41.06 10.80
CA TRP A 63 0.34 -41.91 10.44
C TRP A 63 1.27 -42.15 11.62
N THR A 64 1.72 -43.39 11.75
CA THR A 64 2.74 -43.76 12.74
C THR A 64 4.13 -43.36 12.25
N GLN A 65 5.12 -43.32 13.16
CA GLN A 65 6.51 -43.04 12.77
C GLN A 65 7.04 -44.08 11.76
N ASP A 66 6.60 -45.34 11.89
CA ASP A 66 6.96 -46.41 10.96
C ASP A 66 6.33 -46.18 9.58
N ASP A 67 5.06 -45.77 9.52
CA ASP A 67 4.41 -45.37 8.26
C ASP A 67 5.21 -44.24 7.58
N ILE A 68 5.55 -43.19 8.33
CA ILE A 68 6.29 -42.02 7.81
C ILE A 68 7.65 -42.45 7.24
N ASN A 69 8.40 -43.28 7.98
CA ASN A 69 9.70 -43.77 7.53
C ASN A 69 9.58 -44.59 6.24
N ASN A 70 8.55 -45.44 6.15
CA ASN A 70 8.31 -46.28 4.98
C ASN A 70 7.86 -45.45 3.76
N PHE A 71 7.01 -44.45 3.97
CA PHE A 71 6.57 -43.52 2.93
C PHE A 71 7.70 -42.61 2.42
N LYS A 72 8.66 -42.24 3.26
CA LYS A 72 9.89 -41.55 2.82
C LYS A 72 10.72 -42.40 1.84
N LEU A 73 10.81 -43.71 2.09
CA LEU A 73 11.47 -44.64 1.15
C LEU A 73 10.70 -44.76 -0.17
N LYS A 74 9.37 -44.90 -0.11
CA LYS A 74 8.52 -44.92 -1.32
C LYS A 74 8.58 -43.62 -2.13
N ALA A 75 8.58 -42.46 -1.47
CA ALA A 75 8.74 -41.16 -2.13
C ALA A 75 10.06 -41.08 -2.91
N THR A 76 11.13 -41.71 -2.40
CA THR A 76 12.41 -41.83 -3.12
C THR A 76 12.30 -42.74 -4.34
N GLU A 77 11.58 -43.86 -4.23
CA GLU A 77 11.29 -44.75 -5.36
C GLU A 77 10.45 -44.04 -6.45
N TYR A 78 9.39 -43.33 -6.07
CA TYR A 78 8.58 -42.52 -6.96
C TYR A 78 9.42 -41.51 -7.74
N GLY A 79 10.41 -40.90 -7.09
CA GLY A 79 11.36 -40.02 -7.77
C GLY A 79 12.10 -40.69 -8.95
N LYS A 80 12.48 -41.97 -8.79
CA LYS A 80 13.13 -42.74 -9.87
C LYS A 80 12.15 -43.04 -11.01
N VAL A 81 10.94 -43.48 -10.68
CA VAL A 81 9.87 -43.76 -11.66
C VAL A 81 9.56 -42.50 -12.48
N VAL A 82 9.35 -41.37 -11.79
CA VAL A 82 9.09 -40.06 -12.43
C VAL A 82 10.25 -39.67 -13.34
N GLY A 83 11.49 -39.77 -12.87
CA GLY A 83 12.67 -39.45 -13.68
C GLY A 83 12.80 -40.33 -14.94
N GLN A 84 12.57 -41.65 -14.81
CA GLN A 84 12.65 -42.58 -15.92
C GLN A 84 11.55 -42.34 -16.96
N PHE A 85 10.31 -42.14 -16.53
CA PHE A 85 9.20 -41.85 -17.44
C PHE A 85 9.40 -40.50 -18.15
N MET A 86 9.72 -39.45 -17.41
CA MET A 86 9.95 -38.13 -18.00
C MET A 86 11.16 -38.14 -18.95
N ALA A 87 12.13 -39.02 -18.74
CA ALA A 87 13.23 -39.23 -19.68
C ALA A 87 12.80 -39.81 -21.04
N THR A 88 11.62 -40.42 -21.17
CA THR A 88 11.10 -40.91 -22.47
C THR A 88 10.37 -39.84 -23.28
N ILE A 89 10.15 -38.65 -22.71
CA ILE A 89 9.50 -37.55 -23.42
C ILE A 89 10.49 -36.86 -24.35
N ASP A 90 10.12 -36.78 -25.62
CA ASP A 90 10.87 -36.17 -26.71
C ASP A 90 9.96 -35.46 -27.72
N ASP A 91 10.55 -34.92 -28.78
CA ASP A 91 9.85 -34.19 -29.82
C ASP A 91 8.73 -34.99 -30.51
N SER A 92 8.85 -36.31 -30.62
CA SER A 92 7.88 -37.14 -31.33
C SER A 92 6.58 -37.38 -30.55
N ASN A 93 6.64 -37.29 -29.22
CA ASN A 93 5.56 -37.70 -28.33
C ASN A 93 5.07 -36.60 -27.37
N VAL A 94 5.80 -35.48 -27.24
CA VAL A 94 5.47 -34.41 -26.29
C VAL A 94 4.05 -33.87 -26.43
N LEU A 95 3.56 -33.69 -27.67
CA LEU A 95 2.21 -33.18 -27.91
C LEU A 95 1.14 -34.13 -27.37
N ASN A 96 1.33 -35.44 -27.56
CA ASN A 96 0.39 -36.45 -27.08
C ASN A 96 0.39 -36.50 -25.55
N PHE A 97 1.56 -36.54 -24.92
CA PHE A 97 1.67 -36.56 -23.46
C PHE A 97 1.13 -35.29 -22.82
N TYR A 98 1.46 -34.12 -23.37
CA TYR A 98 0.93 -32.85 -22.88
C TYR A 98 -0.59 -32.85 -22.99
N ASN A 99 -1.18 -33.11 -24.17
CA ASN A 99 -2.62 -33.09 -24.37
C ASN A 99 -3.40 -34.03 -23.44
N ASN A 100 -2.81 -35.16 -23.06
CA ASN A 100 -3.41 -36.12 -22.11
C ASN A 100 -3.18 -35.75 -20.64
N THR A 101 -2.36 -34.74 -20.33
CA THR A 101 -2.11 -34.28 -18.97
C THR A 101 -3.37 -33.62 -18.40
N LEU A 102 -3.71 -33.92 -17.14
CA LEU A 102 -4.81 -33.27 -16.45
C LEU A 102 -4.48 -31.80 -16.16
N ARG A 103 -5.51 -30.94 -16.17
CA ARG A 103 -5.36 -29.50 -15.93
C ARG A 103 -4.61 -29.20 -14.63
N ASN A 104 -4.87 -29.97 -13.58
CA ASN A 104 -4.28 -29.81 -12.25
C ASN A 104 -2.77 -30.13 -12.23
N TYR A 105 -2.27 -30.85 -13.24
CA TYR A 105 -0.89 -31.30 -13.34
C TYR A 105 -0.07 -30.56 -14.39
N ILE A 106 -0.64 -29.60 -15.11
CA ILE A 106 0.09 -28.76 -16.07
C ILE A 106 1.31 -28.10 -15.40
N HIS A 107 1.14 -27.59 -14.19
CA HIS A 107 2.26 -27.01 -13.42
C HIS A 107 3.36 -28.04 -13.14
N SER A 108 2.99 -29.23 -12.67
CA SER A 108 3.94 -30.31 -12.39
C SER A 108 4.68 -30.79 -13.64
N PHE A 109 3.96 -30.89 -14.76
CA PHE A 109 4.53 -31.27 -16.06
C PHE A 109 5.66 -30.31 -16.47
N TRP A 110 5.37 -29.01 -16.50
CA TRP A 110 6.34 -28.01 -16.92
C TRP A 110 7.47 -27.81 -15.90
N GLU A 111 7.18 -27.93 -14.60
CA GLU A 111 8.19 -27.97 -13.54
C GLU A 111 9.21 -29.09 -13.78
N LEU A 112 8.74 -30.30 -14.11
CA LEU A 112 9.62 -31.44 -14.41
C LEU A 112 10.37 -31.25 -15.75
N VAL A 113 9.69 -30.74 -16.79
CA VAL A 113 10.33 -30.43 -18.08
C VAL A 113 11.49 -29.45 -17.90
N ASN A 114 11.30 -28.42 -17.09
CA ASN A 114 12.32 -27.43 -16.74
C ASN A 114 13.45 -28.04 -15.90
N ASN A 115 13.10 -28.70 -14.78
CA ASN A 115 14.07 -29.16 -13.79
C ASN A 115 14.95 -30.27 -14.33
N GLN A 116 14.40 -31.19 -15.11
CA GLN A 116 15.10 -32.32 -15.73
C GLN A 116 15.68 -32.01 -17.12
N SER A 117 15.60 -30.75 -17.58
CA SER A 117 16.12 -30.29 -18.88
C SER A 117 15.55 -31.01 -20.11
N ILE A 118 14.32 -31.50 -20.02
CA ILE A 118 13.63 -32.24 -21.10
C ILE A 118 13.35 -31.32 -22.29
N PHE A 119 13.17 -30.02 -22.03
CA PHE A 119 13.01 -28.99 -23.07
C PHE A 119 14.10 -29.06 -24.15
N LYS A 120 15.32 -29.51 -23.84
CA LYS A 120 16.39 -29.66 -24.84
C LYS A 120 16.09 -30.68 -25.95
N ARG A 121 15.11 -31.56 -25.72
CA ARG A 121 14.68 -32.63 -26.64
C ARG A 121 13.36 -32.32 -27.34
N ILE A 122 12.77 -31.15 -27.06
CA ILE A 122 11.54 -30.68 -27.69
C ILE A 122 11.93 -29.56 -28.67
N SER A 123 11.56 -29.73 -29.93
CA SER A 123 11.86 -28.75 -30.97
C SER A 123 11.14 -27.44 -30.73
N LYS A 124 11.73 -26.36 -31.24
CA LYS A 124 11.15 -25.01 -31.26
C LYS A 124 9.78 -24.99 -31.97
N ALA A 125 9.61 -25.82 -32.99
CA ALA A 125 8.35 -25.92 -33.75
C ALA A 125 7.22 -26.52 -32.88
N ASN A 126 7.48 -27.64 -32.21
CA ASN A 126 6.49 -28.25 -31.31
C ASN A 126 6.19 -27.37 -30.10
N PHE A 127 7.19 -26.72 -29.52
CA PHE A 127 6.99 -25.76 -28.44
C PHE A 127 6.11 -24.57 -28.88
N SER A 128 6.36 -24.00 -30.06
CA SER A 128 5.55 -22.92 -30.62
C SER A 128 4.11 -23.36 -30.88
N SER A 129 3.92 -24.60 -31.35
CA SER A 129 2.60 -25.22 -31.55
C SER A 129 1.82 -25.32 -30.24
N LEU A 130 2.47 -25.76 -29.15
CA LEU A 130 1.84 -25.81 -27.82
C LEU A 130 1.36 -24.44 -27.36
N LEU A 131 2.19 -23.40 -27.44
CA LEU A 131 1.81 -22.04 -27.08
C LEU A 131 0.67 -21.49 -27.95
N THR A 132 0.68 -21.79 -29.25
CA THR A 132 -0.35 -21.29 -30.18
C THR A 132 -1.70 -21.97 -29.93
N ASN A 133 -1.69 -23.28 -29.65
CA ASN A 133 -2.90 -24.05 -29.38
C ASN A 133 -3.49 -23.73 -28.01
N GLU A 134 -2.65 -23.42 -27.02
CA GLU A 134 -3.07 -23.03 -25.67
C GLU A 134 -2.39 -21.72 -25.21
N PRO A 135 -2.85 -20.55 -25.69
CA PRO A 135 -2.18 -19.28 -25.41
C PRO A 135 -2.00 -18.96 -23.91
N HIS A 136 -2.91 -19.41 -23.05
CA HIS A 136 -2.83 -19.21 -21.59
C HIS A 136 -1.64 -19.92 -20.93
N LEU A 137 -1.08 -20.94 -21.60
CA LEU A 137 0.09 -21.68 -21.11
C LEU A 137 1.30 -20.77 -20.87
N ILE A 138 1.39 -19.64 -21.57
CA ILE A 138 2.47 -18.66 -21.38
C ILE A 138 2.65 -18.25 -19.92
N HIS A 139 1.58 -18.16 -19.12
CA HIS A 139 1.68 -17.77 -17.71
C HIS A 139 2.43 -18.81 -16.88
N GLU A 140 2.32 -20.09 -17.23
CA GLU A 140 3.06 -21.19 -16.60
C GLU A 140 4.51 -21.20 -17.10
N ILE A 141 4.72 -21.12 -18.42
CA ILE A 141 6.06 -21.13 -19.04
C ILE A 141 6.96 -20.04 -18.48
N LEU A 142 6.43 -18.82 -18.29
CA LEU A 142 7.21 -17.70 -17.77
C LEU A 142 7.67 -17.93 -16.32
N THR A 143 7.17 -18.93 -15.59
CA THR A 143 7.69 -19.29 -14.25
C THR A 143 8.95 -20.18 -14.29
N HIS A 144 9.33 -20.66 -15.48
CA HIS A 144 10.40 -21.65 -15.67
C HIS A 144 11.60 -21.04 -16.40
N LYS A 145 12.59 -20.54 -15.64
CA LYS A 145 13.76 -19.82 -16.18
C LYS A 145 14.46 -20.53 -17.35
N LYS A 146 14.78 -21.83 -17.22
CA LYS A 146 15.57 -22.55 -18.23
C LYS A 146 14.80 -22.73 -19.53
N ILE A 147 13.48 -22.91 -19.45
CA ILE A 147 12.59 -22.97 -20.61
C ILE A 147 12.57 -21.62 -21.32
N VAL A 148 12.41 -20.53 -20.56
CA VAL A 148 12.40 -19.16 -21.11
C VAL A 148 13.70 -18.84 -21.83
N GLU A 149 14.85 -19.20 -21.24
CA GLU A 149 16.17 -19.00 -21.86
C GLU A 149 16.38 -19.85 -23.13
N HIS A 150 15.85 -21.08 -23.17
CA HIS A 150 16.03 -21.97 -24.31
C HIS A 150 15.15 -21.59 -25.51
N TYR A 151 13.91 -21.20 -25.26
CA TYR A 151 12.92 -20.83 -26.28
C TYR A 151 12.73 -19.31 -26.40
N ASP A 152 13.81 -18.57 -26.15
CA ASP A 152 13.81 -17.11 -26.04
C ASP A 152 13.14 -16.41 -27.26
N LEU A 153 13.49 -16.80 -28.48
CA LEU A 153 12.90 -16.24 -29.71
C LEU A 153 11.43 -16.68 -29.90
N GLU A 154 11.10 -17.92 -29.60
CA GLU A 154 9.75 -18.46 -29.78
C GLU A 154 8.77 -17.75 -28.83
N ILE A 155 9.17 -17.56 -27.57
CA ILE A 155 8.39 -16.84 -26.56
C ILE A 155 8.28 -15.36 -26.92
N LYS A 156 9.37 -14.73 -27.38
CA LYS A 156 9.32 -13.35 -27.89
C LYS A 156 8.28 -13.21 -29.02
N ASN A 157 8.36 -14.06 -30.04
CA ASN A 157 7.45 -14.00 -31.19
C ASN A 157 5.98 -14.20 -30.78
N PHE A 158 5.73 -15.10 -29.83
CA PHE A 158 4.40 -15.27 -29.24
C PHE A 158 3.94 -14.01 -28.50
N LEU A 159 4.78 -13.44 -27.63
CA LEU A 159 4.42 -12.24 -26.87
C LEU A 159 4.14 -11.02 -27.76
N MET A 160 4.80 -10.91 -28.91
CA MET A 160 4.56 -9.80 -29.86
C MET A 160 3.16 -9.83 -30.49
N THR A 161 2.49 -10.98 -30.52
CA THR A 161 1.19 -11.17 -31.19
C THR A 161 0.05 -11.50 -30.24
N TYR A 162 0.35 -12.00 -29.04
CA TYR A 162 -0.67 -12.36 -28.06
C TYR A 162 -1.34 -11.12 -27.44
N SER A 163 -2.68 -11.09 -27.47
CA SER A 163 -3.48 -9.92 -27.08
C SER A 163 -3.29 -9.49 -25.63
N LYS A 164 -2.96 -10.43 -24.73
CA LYS A 164 -2.77 -10.17 -23.28
C LYS A 164 -1.31 -9.98 -22.88
N SER A 165 -0.38 -9.88 -23.83
CA SER A 165 1.05 -9.68 -23.52
C SER A 165 1.31 -8.39 -22.76
N ALA A 166 0.54 -7.33 -23.03
CA ALA A 166 0.64 -6.08 -22.28
C ALA A 166 0.33 -6.28 -20.79
N GLU A 167 -0.71 -7.04 -20.45
CA GLU A 167 -1.06 -7.37 -19.06
C GLU A 167 0.05 -8.17 -18.37
N ILE A 168 0.71 -9.08 -19.10
CA ILE A 168 1.86 -9.84 -18.60
C ILE A 168 3.03 -8.92 -18.28
N LEU A 169 3.39 -8.02 -19.20
CA LEU A 169 4.48 -7.06 -19.01
C LEU A 169 4.20 -6.12 -17.84
N LEU A 170 2.99 -5.56 -17.76
CA LEU A 170 2.59 -4.68 -16.66
C LEU A 170 2.59 -5.43 -15.32
N SER A 171 2.09 -6.67 -15.31
CA SER A 171 2.15 -7.55 -14.13
C SER A 171 3.57 -7.79 -13.64
N PHE A 172 4.52 -7.92 -14.56
CA PHE A 172 5.93 -8.13 -14.24
C PHE A 172 6.58 -6.87 -13.67
N TYR A 173 6.43 -5.73 -14.36
CA TYR A 173 7.15 -4.51 -14.01
C TYR A 173 6.44 -3.69 -12.92
N GLU A 174 5.14 -3.43 -13.08
CA GLU A 174 4.42 -2.39 -12.33
C GLU A 174 3.49 -2.92 -11.25
N VAL A 175 2.87 -4.08 -11.41
CA VAL A 175 1.84 -4.57 -10.46
C VAL A 175 2.44 -5.03 -9.13
N LYS A 176 1.86 -4.57 -8.02
CA LYS A 176 2.24 -4.97 -6.66
C LYS A 176 1.98 -6.47 -6.45
N ASP A 177 2.94 -7.14 -5.81
CA ASP A 177 2.82 -8.56 -5.49
C ASP A 177 2.39 -8.75 -4.03
N ASP A 178 1.09 -8.67 -3.79
CA ASP A 178 0.53 -8.79 -2.44
C ASP A 178 0.44 -10.24 -1.93
N PHE A 179 0.63 -11.24 -2.81
CA PHE A 179 0.40 -12.66 -2.49
C PHE A 179 1.64 -13.56 -2.68
N GLY A 180 2.82 -12.97 -2.85
CA GLY A 180 4.06 -13.72 -3.04
C GLY A 180 4.01 -14.64 -4.27
N LYS A 181 3.57 -14.11 -5.41
CA LYS A 181 3.46 -14.86 -6.67
C LYS A 181 4.83 -15.42 -7.08
N LYS A 182 4.80 -16.59 -7.74
CA LYS A 182 6.01 -17.20 -8.31
C LYS A 182 6.73 -16.21 -9.22
N GLN A 183 8.05 -16.13 -9.07
CA GLN A 183 8.89 -15.29 -9.92
C GLN A 183 8.69 -15.69 -11.39
N LYS A 184 8.44 -14.68 -12.23
CA LYS A 184 8.38 -14.83 -13.69
C LYS A 184 9.70 -14.42 -14.32
N TYR A 185 9.93 -14.89 -15.54
CA TYR A 185 11.09 -14.60 -16.38
C TYR A 185 10.59 -14.20 -17.76
N LEU A 186 11.14 -13.14 -18.33
CA LEU A 186 10.85 -12.69 -19.70
C LEU A 186 12.00 -13.09 -20.62
N PRO A 187 11.75 -13.30 -21.93
CA PRO A 187 12.82 -13.55 -22.90
C PRO A 187 13.76 -12.34 -23.00
N ASN A 188 15.06 -12.59 -23.01
CA ASN A 188 16.11 -11.58 -23.12
C ASN A 188 16.14 -10.91 -24.50
N SER A 189 15.68 -11.59 -25.56
CA SER A 189 15.59 -10.98 -26.90
C SER A 189 14.47 -9.95 -27.06
N LEU A 190 13.55 -9.85 -26.11
CA LEU A 190 12.46 -8.86 -26.16
C LEU A 190 12.98 -7.49 -25.73
N SER A 191 13.17 -6.61 -26.71
CA SER A 191 13.79 -5.29 -26.52
C SER A 191 12.87 -4.32 -25.77
N VAL A 192 13.42 -3.18 -25.34
CA VAL A 192 12.63 -2.12 -24.68
C VAL A 192 11.60 -1.53 -25.64
N GLU A 193 11.98 -1.32 -26.89
CA GLU A 193 11.13 -0.78 -27.96
C GLU A 193 10.00 -1.76 -28.31
N GLU A 194 10.30 -3.06 -28.34
CA GLU A 194 9.31 -4.10 -28.59
C GLU A 194 8.30 -4.22 -27.43
N LYS A 195 8.77 -4.13 -26.18
CA LYS A 195 7.87 -4.03 -25.00
C LYS A 195 6.95 -2.82 -25.12
N GLU A 196 7.48 -1.66 -25.48
CA GLU A 196 6.65 -0.47 -25.69
C GLU A 196 5.64 -0.68 -26.84
N ALA A 197 6.05 -1.29 -27.95
CA ALA A 197 5.17 -1.59 -29.07
C ALA A 197 4.01 -2.49 -28.67
N VAL A 198 4.26 -3.54 -27.87
CA VAL A 198 3.20 -4.40 -27.30
C VAL A 198 2.20 -3.58 -26.49
N ILE A 199 2.68 -2.68 -25.62
CA ILE A 199 1.81 -1.81 -24.80
C ILE A 199 1.01 -0.83 -25.68
N SER A 200 1.66 -0.20 -26.65
CA SER A 200 1.00 0.77 -27.53
C SER A 200 -0.08 0.10 -28.39
N ASN A 201 0.21 -1.07 -28.97
CA ASN A 201 -0.75 -1.85 -29.76
C ASN A 201 -1.93 -2.33 -28.91
N TYR A 202 -1.67 -2.71 -27.66
CA TYR A 202 -2.71 -3.08 -26.71
C TYR A 202 -3.71 -1.93 -26.51
N LEU A 203 -3.26 -0.68 -26.40
CA LEU A 203 -4.13 0.50 -26.30
C LEU A 203 -4.99 0.77 -27.56
N ASP A 204 -4.67 0.19 -28.71
CA ASP A 204 -5.51 0.27 -29.92
C ASP A 204 -6.52 -0.89 -30.03
N SER A 205 -6.41 -1.90 -29.17
CA SER A 205 -7.25 -3.09 -29.24
C SER A 205 -8.67 -2.81 -28.71
N ALA A 206 -9.64 -3.64 -29.13
CA ALA A 206 -11.03 -3.52 -28.67
C ALA A 206 -11.25 -4.13 -27.27
N GLU A 207 -10.36 -5.01 -26.81
CA GLU A 207 -10.49 -5.78 -25.56
C GLU A 207 -9.47 -5.34 -24.50
N VAL A 208 -9.37 -4.03 -24.28
CA VAL A 208 -8.45 -3.49 -23.26
C VAL A 208 -9.07 -3.64 -21.88
N ASN A 209 -8.35 -4.30 -20.98
CA ASN A 209 -8.68 -4.31 -19.56
C ASN A 209 -8.39 -2.93 -18.94
N TYR A 210 -9.46 -2.26 -18.50
CA TYR A 210 -9.43 -0.90 -17.93
C TYR A 210 -8.44 -0.75 -16.77
N ASN A 211 -8.31 -1.77 -15.92
CA ASN A 211 -7.43 -1.72 -14.74
C ASN A 211 -5.95 -1.54 -15.10
N TYR A 212 -5.54 -1.96 -16.30
CA TYR A 212 -4.16 -1.82 -16.76
C TYR A 212 -3.89 -0.49 -17.47
N ILE A 213 -4.92 0.24 -17.91
CA ILE A 213 -4.74 1.51 -18.64
C ILE A 213 -4.13 2.56 -17.72
N ASP A 214 -4.59 2.65 -16.47
CA ASP A 214 -4.06 3.63 -15.50
C ASP A 214 -2.60 3.32 -15.13
N LEU A 215 -2.24 2.03 -15.04
CA LEU A 215 -0.84 1.63 -14.88
C LEU A 215 0.04 2.11 -16.03
N ILE A 216 -0.42 2.02 -17.28
CA ILE A 216 0.34 2.49 -18.45
C ILE A 216 0.56 4.01 -18.40
N GLN A 217 -0.46 4.77 -17.97
CA GLN A 217 -0.36 6.23 -17.87
C GLN A 217 0.76 6.66 -16.91
N ASN A 218 0.93 5.92 -15.81
CA ASN A 218 1.75 6.31 -14.68
C ASN A 218 3.04 5.48 -14.53
N ALA A 219 3.28 4.50 -15.41
CA ALA A 219 4.39 3.55 -15.31
C ALA A 219 5.76 4.23 -15.16
N ARG A 220 6.64 3.65 -14.34
CA ARG A 220 8.02 4.13 -14.22
C ARG A 220 8.90 3.65 -15.37
N ASN A 221 9.69 4.57 -15.91
CA ASN A 221 10.75 4.20 -16.84
C ASN A 221 11.92 3.58 -16.07
N ARG A 222 12.41 2.45 -16.57
CA ARG A 222 13.56 1.68 -16.08
C ARG A 222 14.51 1.41 -17.24
N ASN A 223 15.65 0.78 -16.96
CA ASN A 223 16.61 0.46 -18.02
C ASN A 223 16.06 -0.59 -19.00
N ASP A 224 15.24 -1.53 -18.52
CA ASP A 224 14.73 -2.69 -19.24
C ASP A 224 13.23 -2.60 -19.60
N PHE A 225 12.55 -1.51 -19.22
CA PHE A 225 11.16 -1.22 -19.54
C PHE A 225 10.91 0.29 -19.56
N LYS A 226 10.42 0.83 -20.68
CA LYS A 226 10.14 2.27 -20.85
C LYS A 226 8.84 2.46 -21.60
N ILE A 227 8.09 3.48 -21.23
CA ILE A 227 6.87 3.92 -21.91
C ILE A 227 7.04 5.39 -22.24
N SER A 228 7.01 5.73 -23.54
CA SER A 228 7.13 7.12 -23.99
C SER A 228 5.92 7.96 -23.60
N ASP A 229 6.11 9.28 -23.55
CA ASP A 229 5.03 10.22 -23.25
C ASP A 229 3.89 10.16 -24.28
N LYS A 230 4.17 9.78 -25.54
CA LYS A 230 3.14 9.56 -26.56
C LYS A 230 2.22 8.40 -26.18
N THR A 231 2.80 7.28 -25.75
CA THR A 231 2.06 6.10 -25.29
C THR A 231 1.29 6.39 -24.00
N ARG A 232 1.87 7.15 -23.06
CA ARG A 232 1.17 7.60 -21.83
C ARG A 232 -0.01 8.51 -22.15
N LEU A 233 0.15 9.46 -23.08
CA LEU A 233 -0.92 10.36 -23.51
C LEU A 233 -2.06 9.58 -24.17
N LYS A 234 -1.74 8.57 -24.96
CA LYS A 234 -2.71 7.66 -25.57
C LYS A 234 -3.51 6.92 -24.50
N ALA A 235 -2.84 6.33 -23.50
CA ALA A 235 -3.49 5.68 -22.37
C ALA A 235 -4.41 6.64 -21.60
N LYS A 236 -3.94 7.87 -21.30
CA LYS A 236 -4.74 8.90 -20.63
C LYS A 236 -6.03 9.26 -21.38
N ARG A 237 -5.94 9.42 -22.71
CA ARG A 237 -7.10 9.74 -23.56
C ARG A 237 -8.09 8.57 -23.60
N LEU A 238 -7.59 7.35 -23.75
CA LEU A 238 -8.40 6.14 -23.75
C LEU A 238 -9.11 5.98 -22.40
N HIS A 239 -8.38 6.07 -21.28
CA HIS A 239 -8.94 5.99 -19.94
C HIS A 239 -10.11 6.96 -19.75
N LYS A 240 -9.93 8.23 -20.15
CA LYS A 240 -10.99 9.25 -20.07
C LYS A 240 -12.22 8.86 -20.91
N SER A 241 -12.04 8.52 -22.19
CA SER A 241 -13.13 8.11 -23.08
C SER A 241 -13.91 6.92 -22.51
N GLU A 242 -13.21 5.88 -22.07
CA GLU A 242 -13.85 4.66 -21.58
C GLU A 242 -14.56 4.86 -20.25
N THR A 243 -14.00 5.69 -19.37
CA THR A 243 -14.67 6.11 -18.12
C THR A 243 -15.97 6.84 -18.43
N GLU A 244 -15.96 7.81 -19.35
CA GLU A 244 -17.16 8.55 -19.75
C GLU A 244 -18.23 7.63 -20.36
N LYS A 245 -17.84 6.67 -21.22
CA LYS A 245 -18.76 5.67 -21.77
C LYS A 245 -19.35 4.76 -20.68
N PHE A 246 -18.54 4.30 -19.75
CA PHE A 246 -18.98 3.41 -18.67
C PHE A 246 -20.04 4.09 -17.80
N PHE A 247 -19.83 5.35 -17.41
CA PHE A 247 -20.76 6.09 -16.55
C PHE A 247 -21.96 6.69 -17.30
N ALA A 248 -21.95 6.74 -18.64
CA ALA A 248 -23.12 7.17 -19.41
C ALA A 248 -24.32 6.19 -19.24
N GLY A 249 -24.06 4.90 -19.05
CA GLY A 249 -25.10 3.87 -18.90
C GLY A 249 -25.23 3.28 -17.49
N ASN A 250 -24.25 3.50 -16.60
CA ASN A 250 -24.21 2.89 -15.28
C ASN A 250 -24.25 3.95 -14.17
N LYS A 251 -25.14 3.73 -13.19
CA LYS A 251 -25.11 4.49 -11.93
C LYS A 251 -24.12 3.80 -10.98
N GLY A 252 -22.98 4.43 -10.77
CA GLY A 252 -22.04 4.03 -9.70
C GLY A 252 -22.56 4.43 -8.31
N MET A 253 -21.82 4.04 -7.27
CA MET A 253 -22.04 4.58 -5.93
C MET A 253 -21.58 6.04 -5.90
N ARG A 254 -22.46 6.94 -5.48
CA ARG A 254 -22.14 8.36 -5.29
C ARG A 254 -21.91 8.61 -3.81
N TYR A 255 -20.91 9.41 -3.52
CA TYR A 255 -20.63 9.97 -2.21
C TYR A 255 -20.06 11.38 -2.42
N GLY A 256 -20.07 12.21 -1.38
CA GLY A 256 -19.58 13.57 -1.52
C GLY A 256 -19.51 14.31 -0.19
N VAL A 257 -19.20 15.60 -0.29
CA VAL A 257 -19.10 16.49 0.86
C VAL A 257 -19.78 17.81 0.53
N SER A 258 -20.44 18.38 1.52
CA SER A 258 -21.00 19.73 1.49
C SER A 258 -20.49 20.50 2.70
N VAL A 259 -20.17 21.79 2.52
CA VAL A 259 -19.69 22.66 3.59
C VAL A 259 -20.53 23.94 3.61
N SER A 260 -20.99 24.34 4.79
CA SER A 260 -21.78 25.56 4.99
C SER A 260 -21.31 26.36 6.20
N PHE A 261 -21.54 27.68 6.15
CA PHE A 261 -21.20 28.63 7.20
C PHE A 261 -22.42 29.47 7.62
N PRO A 262 -23.43 28.88 8.29
CA PRO A 262 -24.64 29.60 8.67
C PRO A 262 -24.41 30.58 9.84
N GLU A 263 -25.22 31.63 9.85
CA GLU A 263 -25.43 32.48 11.04
C GLU A 263 -26.37 31.80 12.04
N ASN A 264 -26.24 32.17 13.31
CA ASN A 264 -27.00 31.66 14.45
C ASN A 264 -26.96 30.13 14.60
N ALA A 265 -25.81 29.52 14.26
CA ALA A 265 -25.61 28.08 14.43
C ALA A 265 -25.63 27.69 15.92
N SER A 266 -26.30 26.59 16.27
CA SER A 266 -26.39 26.11 17.66
C SER A 266 -25.08 25.52 18.20
N LYS A 267 -24.17 25.10 17.31
CA LYS A 267 -22.84 24.59 17.63
C LYS A 267 -21.81 25.33 16.76
N ILE A 268 -20.57 25.40 17.24
CA ILE A 268 -19.45 25.97 16.46
C ILE A 268 -19.10 25.12 15.25
N LYS A 269 -19.32 23.80 15.32
CA LYS A 269 -19.18 22.84 14.23
C LYS A 269 -20.16 21.67 14.39
N ASP A 270 -20.62 21.11 13.27
CA ASP A 270 -21.45 19.91 13.21
C ASP A 270 -21.21 19.15 11.89
N GLY A 271 -21.49 17.84 11.87
CA GLY A 271 -21.31 16.99 10.70
C GLY A 271 -22.38 15.89 10.66
N ILE A 272 -23.12 15.80 9.55
CA ILE A 272 -24.20 14.83 9.37
C ILE A 272 -24.06 14.16 8.01
N ILE A 273 -24.20 12.84 7.95
CA ILE A 273 -24.25 12.10 6.70
C ILE A 273 -25.72 11.95 6.28
N ASP A 274 -26.04 12.33 5.05
CA ASP A 274 -27.38 12.13 4.50
C ASP A 274 -27.54 10.77 3.78
N ASP A 275 -28.77 10.51 3.33
CA ASP A 275 -29.14 9.26 2.66
C ASP A 275 -28.42 9.03 1.31
N ASP A 276 -27.84 10.09 0.72
CA ASP A 276 -27.08 10.05 -0.54
C ASP A 276 -25.56 9.89 -0.30
N PHE A 277 -25.15 9.53 0.93
CA PHE A 277 -23.75 9.42 1.36
C PHE A 277 -22.96 10.73 1.18
N ILE A 278 -23.63 11.87 1.31
CA ILE A 278 -22.98 13.19 1.35
C ILE A 278 -22.77 13.57 2.81
N VAL A 279 -21.52 13.88 3.15
CA VAL A 279 -21.15 14.39 4.47
C VAL A 279 -21.35 15.90 4.49
N ASN A 280 -22.34 16.37 5.26
CA ASN A 280 -22.70 17.77 5.38
C ASN A 280 -22.04 18.38 6.63
N TYR A 281 -21.01 19.20 6.42
CA TYR A 281 -20.34 19.96 7.48
C TYR A 281 -20.92 21.36 7.62
N THR A 282 -21.10 21.79 8.86
CA THR A 282 -21.62 23.11 9.21
C THR A 282 -20.68 23.79 10.20
N TYR A 283 -20.30 25.03 9.95
CA TYR A 283 -19.42 25.83 10.82
C TYR A 283 -20.08 27.16 11.18
N SER A 284 -20.04 27.56 12.46
CA SER A 284 -20.67 28.82 12.90
C SER A 284 -19.97 30.04 12.31
N LEU A 285 -20.68 30.83 11.51
CA LEU A 285 -20.18 32.10 11.02
C LEU A 285 -20.00 33.13 12.16
N ASP A 286 -20.85 33.07 13.18
CA ASP A 286 -20.76 33.98 14.34
C ASP A 286 -19.46 33.75 15.11
N PHE A 287 -19.06 32.49 15.28
CA PHE A 287 -17.80 32.15 15.94
C PHE A 287 -16.59 32.74 15.19
N ILE A 288 -16.58 32.66 13.86
CA ILE A 288 -15.52 33.23 13.02
C ILE A 288 -15.50 34.76 13.14
N LYS A 289 -16.68 35.41 13.09
CA LYS A 289 -16.80 36.87 13.23
C LYS A 289 -16.35 37.38 14.61
N GLN A 290 -16.58 36.61 15.67
CA GLN A 290 -16.18 36.95 17.04
C GLN A 290 -14.68 36.78 17.30
N ASN A 291 -14.01 35.86 16.58
CA ASN A 291 -12.59 35.53 16.76
C ASN A 291 -11.80 35.88 15.50
N ASN A 292 -11.78 37.18 15.16
CA ASN A 292 -11.32 37.66 13.86
C ASN A 292 -9.87 38.18 13.83
N ASP A 293 -9.10 38.03 14.90
CA ASP A 293 -7.68 38.31 14.84
C ASP A 293 -6.96 37.25 13.98
N PRO A 294 -5.84 37.62 13.31
CA PRO A 294 -5.18 36.73 12.36
C PRO A 294 -4.81 35.36 12.94
N TYR A 295 -4.32 35.33 14.18
CA TYR A 295 -3.90 34.08 14.80
C TYR A 295 -5.09 33.19 15.17
N SER A 296 -6.18 33.75 15.72
CA SER A 296 -7.40 32.99 15.98
C SER A 296 -8.05 32.45 14.70
N LEU A 297 -8.05 33.23 13.63
CA LEU A 297 -8.54 32.79 12.33
C LEU A 297 -7.69 31.67 11.72
N TYR A 298 -6.38 31.68 11.99
CA TYR A 298 -5.50 30.57 11.64
C TYR A 298 -5.77 29.32 12.49
N LEU A 299 -6.03 29.47 13.78
CA LEU A 299 -6.36 28.33 14.66
C LEU A 299 -7.66 27.61 14.27
N ASN A 300 -8.54 28.21 13.48
CA ASN A 300 -9.73 27.53 12.94
C ASN A 300 -9.39 26.28 12.12
N PHE A 301 -8.20 26.20 11.52
CA PHE A 301 -7.74 24.97 10.84
C PHE A 301 -7.59 23.78 11.81
N ILE A 302 -7.36 24.04 13.09
CA ILE A 302 -7.39 23.01 14.14
C ILE A 302 -8.78 22.91 14.76
N ILE A 303 -9.33 24.04 15.24
CA ILE A 303 -10.51 24.08 16.10
C ILE A 303 -11.78 23.66 15.34
N LEU A 304 -12.00 24.25 14.16
CA LEU A 304 -13.18 24.01 13.34
C LEU A 304 -12.95 22.85 12.38
N PHE A 305 -11.83 22.86 11.66
CA PHE A 305 -11.61 21.95 10.52
C PHE A 305 -10.83 20.68 10.86
N GLU A 306 -10.22 20.59 12.04
CA GLU A 306 -9.51 19.40 12.52
C GLU A 306 -8.44 18.89 11.53
N TYR A 307 -7.63 19.80 10.99
CA TYR A 307 -6.52 19.44 10.09
C TYR A 307 -5.47 18.58 10.79
N LEU A 308 -5.37 18.71 12.11
CA LEU A 308 -4.56 17.88 12.98
C LEU A 308 -5.42 17.07 13.95
N ASP A 309 -4.96 15.87 14.30
CA ASP A 309 -5.53 15.10 15.40
C ASP A 309 -5.05 15.56 16.79
N LEU A 310 -5.50 14.86 17.84
CA LEU A 310 -5.13 15.16 19.23
C LEU A 310 -3.62 15.00 19.52
N GLN A 311 -2.88 14.28 18.68
CA GLN A 311 -1.42 14.15 18.75
C GLN A 311 -0.69 15.07 17.77
N HIS A 312 -1.41 16.02 17.17
CA HIS A 312 -0.90 16.97 16.20
C HIS A 312 -0.34 16.31 14.92
N ARG A 313 -0.86 15.14 14.54
CA ARG A 313 -0.59 14.48 13.24
C ARG A 313 -1.59 14.98 12.22
N ILE A 314 -1.17 15.13 10.96
CA ILE A 314 -2.08 15.54 9.87
C ILE A 314 -3.15 14.46 9.65
N ASN A 315 -4.42 14.87 9.67
CA ASN A 315 -5.54 13.95 9.51
C ASN A 315 -5.71 13.42 8.07
N PHE A 316 -5.21 14.14 7.08
CA PHE A 316 -5.43 13.85 5.65
C PHE A 316 -4.56 12.74 5.05
N VAL A 317 -3.69 12.13 5.84
CA VAL A 317 -2.84 11.04 5.33
C VAL A 317 -3.68 9.80 5.01
N SER A 318 -3.29 9.06 3.99
CA SER A 318 -3.92 7.79 3.67
C SER A 318 -3.50 6.75 4.69
N LYS A 319 -4.45 6.02 5.27
CA LYS A 319 -4.21 5.01 6.32
C LYS A 319 -4.71 3.65 5.87
N LYS A 320 -3.88 2.61 6.00
CA LYS A 320 -4.25 1.26 5.53
C LYS A 320 -5.39 0.63 6.33
N ASN A 321 -5.44 0.85 7.64
CA ASN A 321 -6.48 0.32 8.54
C ASN A 321 -7.87 0.92 8.27
N LYS A 322 -7.94 2.05 7.58
CA LYS A 322 -9.17 2.73 7.16
C LYS A 322 -9.74 2.22 5.84
N MET A 323 -8.97 1.41 5.11
CA MET A 323 -9.42 0.80 3.87
C MET A 323 -10.13 -0.53 4.14
N GLY A 324 -11.35 -0.68 3.63
CA GLY A 324 -12.05 -1.96 3.67
C GLY A 324 -11.28 -3.05 2.92
N VAL A 325 -11.55 -4.33 3.20
CA VAL A 325 -10.87 -5.47 2.54
C VAL A 325 -10.95 -5.37 1.01
N PHE A 326 -12.13 -5.00 0.48
CA PHE A 326 -12.30 -4.81 -0.97
C PHE A 326 -11.45 -3.66 -1.51
N GLU A 327 -11.41 -2.52 -0.81
CA GLU A 327 -10.54 -1.39 -1.18
C GLU A 327 -9.06 -1.75 -1.06
N ARG A 328 -8.66 -2.63 -0.14
CA ARG A 328 -7.26 -3.05 0.01
C ARG A 328 -6.79 -3.95 -1.13
N PHE A 329 -7.62 -4.90 -1.56
CA PHE A 329 -7.18 -6.00 -2.42
C PHE A 329 -7.80 -6.08 -3.81
N MET A 330 -8.98 -5.51 -4.07
CA MET A 330 -9.58 -5.58 -5.41
C MET A 330 -8.91 -4.60 -6.37
N GLY A 331 -8.75 -5.03 -7.63
CA GLY A 331 -8.17 -4.23 -8.71
C GLY A 331 -6.71 -4.58 -8.99
N VAL A 332 -6.07 -3.77 -9.84
CA VAL A 332 -4.66 -3.92 -10.21
C VAL A 332 -3.91 -2.66 -9.79
N HIS A 333 -2.96 -2.82 -8.88
CA HIS A 333 -2.31 -1.72 -8.17
C HIS A 333 -0.83 -1.64 -8.49
N SER A 334 -0.30 -0.43 -8.61
CA SER A 334 1.13 -0.23 -8.86
C SER A 334 1.94 -0.49 -7.58
N LYS A 335 3.16 -1.01 -7.73
CA LYS A 335 4.14 -1.12 -6.63
C LYS A 335 4.45 0.23 -5.98
N ASN A 336 4.33 1.30 -6.75
CA ASN A 336 4.73 2.65 -6.34
C ASN A 336 3.54 3.62 -6.39
N GLU A 337 2.30 3.16 -6.22
CA GLU A 337 1.19 4.11 -6.07
C GLU A 337 1.13 4.64 -4.63
N TYR A 338 0.73 5.90 -4.49
CA TYR A 338 0.18 6.38 -3.23
C TYR A 338 -1.22 5.76 -3.10
N ARG A 339 -1.34 4.76 -2.24
CA ARG A 339 -2.58 4.03 -2.04
C ARG A 339 -3.63 4.93 -1.40
N VAL A 340 -4.81 5.02 -2.00
CA VAL A 340 -5.93 5.83 -1.50
C VAL A 340 -7.21 5.01 -1.45
N GLY A 341 -8.09 5.36 -0.52
CA GLY A 341 -9.40 4.75 -0.35
C GLY A 341 -10.49 5.82 -0.24
N THR A 342 -11.73 5.39 0.00
CA THR A 342 -12.90 6.26 0.08
C THR A 342 -12.77 7.28 1.21
N GLU A 343 -12.25 6.87 2.38
CA GLU A 343 -12.00 7.78 3.52
C GLU A 343 -11.02 8.90 3.14
N PHE A 344 -9.88 8.56 2.52
CA PHE A 344 -8.93 9.55 2.02
C PHE A 344 -9.59 10.52 1.03
N ASN A 345 -10.35 10.01 0.07
CA ASN A 345 -11.03 10.86 -0.92
C ASN A 345 -12.03 11.82 -0.27
N LEU A 346 -12.81 11.35 0.72
CA LEU A 346 -13.73 12.19 1.48
C LEU A 346 -13.00 13.27 2.28
N MET A 347 -11.87 12.94 2.93
CA MET A 347 -11.05 13.90 3.66
C MET A 347 -10.45 14.96 2.72
N GLU A 348 -10.02 14.55 1.53
CA GLU A 348 -9.51 15.45 0.50
C GLU A 348 -10.60 16.41 -0.02
N MET A 349 -11.78 15.90 -0.32
CA MET A 349 -12.93 16.73 -0.71
C MET A 349 -13.33 17.70 0.41
N THR A 350 -13.33 17.21 1.66
CA THR A 350 -13.66 18.01 2.85
C THR A 350 -12.69 19.16 3.03
N SER A 351 -11.38 18.88 3.10
CA SER A 351 -10.35 19.90 3.28
C SER A 351 -10.35 20.94 2.15
N GLN A 352 -10.60 20.51 0.92
CA GLN A 352 -10.70 21.41 -0.22
C GLN A 352 -11.91 22.36 -0.09
N LEU A 353 -13.10 21.82 0.20
CA LEU A 353 -14.32 22.62 0.33
C LEU A 353 -14.30 23.54 1.56
N GLN A 354 -13.75 23.06 2.67
CA GLN A 354 -13.51 23.88 3.87
C GLN A 354 -12.64 25.09 3.50
N LEU A 355 -11.53 24.88 2.81
CA LEU A 355 -10.60 25.94 2.45
C LEU A 355 -11.22 26.96 1.48
N VAL A 356 -11.92 26.49 0.45
CA VAL A 356 -12.61 27.35 -0.52
C VAL A 356 -13.71 28.17 0.17
N GLY A 357 -14.56 27.52 0.95
CA GLY A 357 -15.66 28.18 1.66
C GLY A 357 -15.16 29.15 2.72
N TYR A 358 -14.14 28.78 3.49
CA TYR A 358 -13.54 29.64 4.50
C TYR A 358 -12.86 30.86 3.88
N ASN A 359 -12.12 30.68 2.78
CA ASN A 359 -11.53 31.80 2.05
C ASN A 359 -12.60 32.79 1.55
N LYS A 360 -13.76 32.27 1.11
CA LYS A 360 -14.90 33.12 0.74
C LYS A 360 -15.47 33.88 1.94
N VAL A 361 -15.70 33.20 3.06
CA VAL A 361 -16.18 33.82 4.32
C VAL A 361 -15.25 34.94 4.78
N LEU A 362 -13.93 34.70 4.78
CA LEU A 362 -12.92 35.70 5.14
C LEU A 362 -12.98 36.91 4.19
N SER A 363 -13.10 36.65 2.89
CA SER A 363 -13.23 37.73 1.90
C SER A 363 -14.48 38.58 2.12
N ASP A 364 -15.61 37.96 2.46
CA ASP A 364 -16.88 38.66 2.70
C ASP A 364 -16.85 39.56 3.93
N ILE A 365 -15.98 39.27 4.91
CA ILE A 365 -15.72 40.13 6.07
C ILE A 365 -14.50 41.05 5.88
N GLY A 366 -13.97 41.16 4.65
CA GLY A 366 -12.89 42.08 4.29
C GLY A 366 -11.47 41.62 4.66
N LEU A 367 -11.29 40.32 4.92
CA LEU A 367 -10.00 39.71 5.26
C LEU A 367 -9.48 38.84 4.10
N SER A 368 -8.16 38.59 4.09
CA SER A 368 -7.51 37.68 3.15
C SER A 368 -6.79 36.58 3.92
N LEU A 369 -7.01 35.33 3.49
CA LEU A 369 -6.33 34.18 4.08
C LEU A 369 -4.81 34.26 3.88
N GLU A 370 -4.35 34.76 2.74
CA GLU A 370 -2.91 34.95 2.52
C GLU A 370 -2.29 36.00 3.45
N ASN A 371 -3.01 37.09 3.74
CA ASN A 371 -2.58 38.10 4.73
C ASN A 371 -2.50 37.51 6.14
N ILE A 372 -3.47 36.66 6.50
CA ILE A 372 -3.47 35.95 7.79
C ILE A 372 -2.23 35.05 7.89
N LEU A 373 -1.95 34.25 6.86
CA LEU A 373 -0.78 33.36 6.83
C LEU A 373 0.53 34.13 6.90
N HIS A 374 0.63 35.26 6.20
CA HIS A 374 1.79 36.14 6.29
C HIS A 374 2.06 36.59 7.73
N GLN A 375 1.06 37.17 8.39
CA GLN A 375 1.21 37.64 9.78
C GLN A 375 1.53 36.51 10.75
N VAL A 376 0.96 35.31 10.54
CA VAL A 376 1.26 34.14 11.36
C VAL A 376 2.74 33.77 11.27
N PHE A 377 3.29 33.66 10.06
CA PHE A 377 4.68 33.24 9.86
C PHE A 377 5.71 34.29 10.25
N THR A 378 5.47 35.56 9.92
CA THR A 378 6.46 36.64 10.13
C THR A 378 6.40 37.27 11.52
N SER A 379 5.30 37.09 12.26
CA SER A 379 5.11 37.78 13.55
C SER A 379 4.62 36.84 14.64
N SER A 380 3.48 36.16 14.46
CA SER A 380 2.90 35.34 15.53
C SER A 380 3.82 34.22 16.02
N PHE A 381 4.55 33.55 15.12
CA PHE A 381 5.51 32.51 15.50
C PHE A 381 6.70 33.05 16.30
N GLN A 382 7.18 34.26 15.97
CA GLN A 382 8.23 34.91 16.73
C GLN A 382 7.72 35.30 18.12
N GLU A 383 6.59 35.99 18.19
CA GLU A 383 6.03 36.53 19.45
C GLU A 383 5.68 35.41 20.45
N LYS A 384 5.15 34.28 19.96
CA LYS A 384 4.70 33.18 20.82
C LYS A 384 5.82 32.19 21.13
N TYR A 385 6.68 31.89 20.16
CA TYR A 385 7.58 30.74 20.24
C TYR A 385 9.06 31.03 19.98
N GLU A 386 9.46 32.30 19.91
CA GLU A 386 10.85 32.70 19.67
C GLU A 386 11.39 32.20 18.31
N PHE A 387 10.52 32.10 17.30
CA PHE A 387 10.95 31.87 15.93
C PHE A 387 11.76 33.06 15.38
N ALA A 388 12.48 32.87 14.28
CA ALA A 388 13.39 33.86 13.72
C ALA A 388 12.72 35.21 13.41
N GLU A 389 13.28 36.31 13.94
CA GLU A 389 12.78 37.67 13.74
C GLU A 389 12.83 38.14 12.28
N ASN A 390 13.76 37.59 11.50
CA ASN A 390 13.93 37.90 10.09
C ASN A 390 13.17 36.93 9.16
N ALA A 391 12.30 36.06 9.70
CA ALA A 391 11.47 35.19 8.88
C ALA A 391 10.64 35.99 7.86
N HIS A 392 10.61 35.51 6.62
CA HIS A 392 9.99 36.21 5.51
C HIS A 392 9.04 35.30 4.75
N PHE A 393 7.86 35.81 4.41
CA PHE A 393 6.90 35.13 3.54
C PHE A 393 6.18 36.18 2.70
N SER A 394 6.18 36.04 1.38
CA SER A 394 5.52 37.01 0.50
C SER A 394 4.15 36.53 0.04
N ILE A 395 3.22 37.48 -0.07
CA ILE A 395 1.84 37.21 -0.51
C ILE A 395 1.74 37.40 -2.02
N PRO A 396 1.09 36.49 -2.75
CA PRO A 396 0.80 36.69 -4.16
C PRO A 396 -0.08 37.94 -4.38
N SER A 397 0.45 38.97 -5.05
CA SER A 397 -0.32 40.16 -5.45
C SER A 397 -1.19 39.96 -6.71
N ALA A 398 -1.39 38.71 -7.11
CA ALA A 398 -1.98 38.35 -8.39
C ALA A 398 -3.50 38.19 -8.33
N SER A 399 -4.15 38.42 -9.47
CA SER A 399 -5.61 38.38 -9.59
C SER A 399 -6.14 37.02 -10.06
N THR A 400 -5.38 36.31 -10.88
CA THR A 400 -5.79 35.00 -11.42
C THR A 400 -5.23 33.85 -10.60
N TYR A 401 -5.96 32.74 -10.51
CA TYR A 401 -5.45 31.54 -9.82
C TYR A 401 -4.17 30.99 -10.44
N PHE A 402 -4.01 31.10 -11.77
CA PHE A 402 -2.80 30.70 -12.49
C PHE A 402 -1.57 31.47 -12.01
N GLU A 403 -1.66 32.79 -11.86
CA GLU A 403 -0.57 33.61 -11.36
C GLU A 403 -0.35 33.39 -9.85
N LYS A 404 -1.44 33.31 -9.07
CA LYS A 404 -1.37 33.05 -7.63
C LYS A 404 -0.58 31.78 -7.31
N VAL A 405 -0.87 30.66 -7.98
CA VAL A 405 -0.15 29.41 -7.74
C VAL A 405 1.32 29.45 -8.17
N ARG A 406 1.65 30.18 -9.25
CA ARG A 406 3.05 30.36 -9.70
C ARG A 406 3.88 31.20 -8.73
N LEU A 407 3.25 32.12 -8.00
CA LEU A 407 3.89 32.91 -6.96
C LEU A 407 3.95 32.17 -5.62
N LEU A 408 2.92 31.39 -5.28
CA LEU A 408 2.84 30.67 -4.02
C LEU A 408 3.78 29.45 -3.96
N ALA A 409 3.99 28.76 -5.09
CA ALA A 409 4.82 27.55 -5.12
C ALA A 409 6.30 27.82 -4.72
N PRO A 410 6.98 28.88 -5.23
CA PRO A 410 8.31 29.27 -4.74
C PRO A 410 8.33 29.68 -3.26
N GLU A 411 7.30 30.39 -2.79
CA GLU A 411 7.20 30.82 -1.38
C GLU A 411 7.05 29.63 -0.43
N PHE A 412 6.30 28.60 -0.83
CA PHE A 412 6.21 27.34 -0.10
C PHE A 412 7.60 26.67 0.07
N GLU A 413 8.40 26.62 -0.99
CA GLU A 413 9.79 26.10 -0.91
C GLU A 413 10.68 26.97 -0.02
N SER A 414 10.51 28.30 -0.09
CA SER A 414 11.23 29.25 0.74
C SER A 414 10.95 29.04 2.23
N VAL A 415 9.68 28.86 2.62
CA VAL A 415 9.28 28.57 4.02
C VAL A 415 9.98 27.33 4.56
N LEU A 416 9.99 26.24 3.80
CA LEU A 416 10.64 24.99 4.22
C LEU A 416 12.15 25.18 4.41
N LYS A 417 12.80 25.89 3.49
CA LYS A 417 14.25 26.20 3.58
C LYS A 417 14.57 27.11 4.76
N GLN A 418 13.75 28.13 4.99
CA GLN A 418 13.91 29.04 6.13
C GLN A 418 13.80 28.30 7.46
N PHE A 419 12.78 27.44 7.61
CA PHE A 419 12.65 26.62 8.82
C PHE A 419 13.82 25.66 8.99
N LYS A 420 14.28 25.03 7.91
CA LYS A 420 15.46 24.15 7.93
C LYS A 420 16.71 24.88 8.43
N LEU A 421 17.02 26.06 7.88
CA LEU A 421 18.16 26.88 8.33
C LEU A 421 18.02 27.27 9.80
N PHE A 422 16.82 27.65 10.23
CA PHE A 422 16.57 27.96 11.63
C PHE A 422 16.85 26.77 12.57
N VAL A 423 16.47 25.54 12.16
CA VAL A 423 16.75 24.34 12.95
C VAL A 423 18.24 23.98 12.97
N GLU A 424 18.93 24.13 11.84
CA GLU A 424 20.34 23.75 11.68
C GLU A 424 21.30 24.77 12.31
N ASP A 425 21.03 26.06 12.13
CA ASP A 425 21.95 27.16 12.46
C ASP A 425 21.42 28.08 13.57
N GLY A 426 20.15 27.93 13.99
CA GLY A 426 19.50 28.81 14.96
C GLY A 426 19.08 30.18 14.40
N ILE A 427 19.43 30.47 13.14
CA ILE A 427 19.12 31.72 12.43
C ILE A 427 18.74 31.42 10.99
N ILE A 428 18.06 32.37 10.33
CA ILE A 428 17.79 32.29 8.89
C ILE A 428 18.85 33.13 8.16
N ASP A 429 19.84 32.48 7.55
CA ASP A 429 20.81 33.13 6.67
C ASP A 429 20.27 33.18 5.22
N PHE A 430 19.80 34.35 4.79
CA PHE A 430 19.28 34.53 3.44
C PHE A 430 20.35 34.53 2.35
N GLU A 431 21.60 34.88 2.66
CA GLU A 431 22.70 34.78 1.69
C GLU A 431 23.00 33.31 1.40
N LEU A 432 23.02 32.47 2.45
CA LEU A 432 23.15 31.03 2.31
C LEU A 432 21.95 30.42 1.53
N LEU A 433 20.73 30.87 1.83
CA LEU A 433 19.53 30.43 1.12
C LEU A 433 19.60 30.73 -0.39
N GLN A 434 20.11 31.90 -0.77
CA GLN A 434 20.26 32.31 -2.17
C GLN A 434 21.32 31.51 -2.94
N ILE A 435 22.40 31.08 -2.28
CA ILE A 435 23.45 30.25 -2.89
C ILE A 435 23.02 28.77 -2.97
N SER A 436 22.09 28.33 -2.11
CA SER A 436 21.57 26.97 -2.07
C SER A 436 20.71 26.63 -3.30
N SER A 437 21.33 25.99 -4.29
CA SER A 437 20.71 25.61 -5.57
C SER A 437 19.91 24.31 -5.51
N ASN A 438 20.06 23.51 -4.45
CA ASN A 438 19.40 22.21 -4.35
C ASN A 438 17.93 22.36 -3.90
N PRO A 439 16.99 21.69 -4.58
CA PRO A 439 15.63 21.54 -4.07
C PRO A 439 15.67 20.70 -2.78
N THR A 440 14.92 21.15 -1.77
CA THR A 440 14.86 20.44 -0.49
C THR A 440 13.77 19.39 -0.56
N ALA A 441 14.10 18.14 -0.26
CA ALA A 441 13.08 17.10 -0.16
C ALA A 441 12.33 17.26 1.18
N ILE A 442 11.04 16.91 1.20
CA ILE A 442 10.20 17.04 2.39
C ILE A 442 10.77 16.25 3.59
N LYS A 443 11.36 15.08 3.31
CA LYS A 443 12.03 14.24 4.32
C LYS A 443 13.29 14.87 4.93
N ASP A 444 13.91 15.84 4.24
CA ASP A 444 15.17 16.46 4.65
C ASP A 444 14.94 17.75 5.45
N ILE A 445 13.69 18.05 5.82
CA ILE A 445 13.34 19.16 6.71
C ILE A 445 13.42 18.65 8.16
N PRO A 446 14.43 19.06 8.93
CA PRO A 446 14.62 18.58 10.29
C PRO A 446 13.58 19.16 11.25
N SER A 447 13.47 18.56 12.43
CA SER A 447 12.74 19.08 13.59
C SER A 447 13.74 19.63 14.62
N LEU A 448 13.33 20.66 15.37
CA LEU A 448 14.01 21.13 16.59
C LEU A 448 14.01 20.08 17.70
N ASN A 449 13.09 19.12 17.63
CA ASN A 449 12.83 18.14 18.67
C ASN A 449 13.37 16.77 18.27
N LYS A 450 14.41 16.31 18.98
CA LYS A 450 14.92 14.95 18.80
C LYS A 450 13.86 13.92 19.16
N ASN A 451 13.81 12.82 18.41
CA ASN A 451 12.86 11.72 18.62
C ASN A 451 11.39 12.16 18.57
N LYS A 452 11.06 13.15 17.72
CA LYS A 452 9.70 13.68 17.60
C LYS A 452 8.67 12.59 17.28
N TYR A 453 9.00 11.71 16.34
CA TYR A 453 8.09 10.67 15.87
C TYR A 453 8.56 9.26 16.24
N ILE A 454 7.58 8.38 16.41
CA ILE A 454 7.77 6.96 16.67
C ILE A 454 7.20 6.16 15.50
N HIS A 455 7.94 5.17 15.04
CA HIS A 455 7.51 4.25 13.99
C HIS A 455 7.71 2.80 14.39
N LEU A 456 6.80 1.93 13.95
CA LEU A 456 6.96 0.49 14.11
C LEU A 456 8.13 -0.02 13.27
N ASN A 457 8.96 -0.91 13.83
CA ASN A 457 10.00 -1.57 13.08
C ASN A 457 9.45 -2.72 12.23
N GLU A 458 8.99 -2.43 11.00
CA GLU A 458 8.41 -3.42 10.08
C GLU A 458 9.38 -4.56 9.64
N ASN A 459 10.69 -4.38 9.87
CA ASN A 459 11.69 -5.42 9.62
C ASN A 459 11.69 -6.50 10.70
N ASN A 460 11.25 -6.17 11.91
CA ASN A 460 11.07 -7.13 12.98
C ASN A 460 9.75 -7.89 12.73
N LYS A 461 9.84 -9.10 12.17
CA LYS A 461 8.65 -9.89 11.82
C LYS A 461 7.89 -10.42 13.03
N GLU A 462 8.55 -10.55 14.17
CA GLU A 462 7.92 -11.00 15.42
C GLU A 462 6.98 -9.93 15.96
N ILE A 463 7.43 -8.68 16.06
CA ILE A 463 6.56 -7.58 16.50
C ILE A 463 5.42 -7.35 15.51
N VAL A 464 5.68 -7.40 14.21
CA VAL A 464 4.63 -7.27 13.18
C VAL A 464 3.59 -8.39 13.32
N GLY A 465 4.04 -9.63 13.58
CA GLY A 465 3.15 -10.76 13.87
C GLY A 465 2.27 -10.48 15.09
N CYS A 466 2.86 -10.03 16.20
CA CYS A 466 2.13 -9.72 17.43
C CYS A 466 1.11 -8.59 17.24
N VAL A 467 1.52 -7.48 16.61
CA VAL A 467 0.65 -6.35 16.29
C VAL A 467 -0.56 -6.80 15.45
N ASN A 468 -0.32 -7.62 14.43
CA ASN A 468 -1.41 -8.17 13.62
C ASN A 468 -2.35 -9.06 14.44
N LEU A 469 -1.83 -9.89 15.36
CA LEU A 469 -2.67 -10.72 16.23
C LEU A 469 -3.57 -9.90 17.16
N PHE A 470 -3.09 -8.77 17.66
CA PHE A 470 -3.89 -7.89 18.53
C PHE A 470 -4.94 -7.08 17.78
N PHE A 471 -4.55 -6.46 16.67
CA PHE A 471 -5.31 -5.35 16.09
C PHE A 471 -5.92 -5.64 14.72
N SER A 472 -5.56 -6.76 14.07
CA SER A 472 -6.17 -7.12 12.79
C SER A 472 -7.57 -7.73 13.00
N ASP A 473 -8.51 -7.26 12.18
CA ASP A 473 -9.87 -7.79 12.07
C ASP A 473 -9.94 -9.14 11.34
N GLN A 474 -8.81 -9.63 10.82
CA GLN A 474 -8.71 -10.90 10.10
C GLN A 474 -8.28 -12.07 10.99
N THR A 475 -8.25 -11.89 12.31
CA THR A 475 -7.88 -12.95 13.26
C THR A 475 -9.12 -13.59 13.87
N LEU A 476 -9.06 -14.88 14.19
CA LEU A 476 -10.16 -15.57 14.89
C LEU A 476 -10.11 -15.32 16.40
N LEU A 477 -9.19 -14.49 16.92
CA LEU A 477 -8.98 -14.31 18.36
C LEU A 477 -10.10 -13.52 19.06
N ALA A 478 -10.86 -12.72 18.33
CA ALA A 478 -12.05 -12.06 18.84
C ALA A 478 -13.28 -13.00 18.90
N TYR A 479 -13.25 -14.13 18.19
CA TYR A 479 -14.36 -15.07 18.07
C TYR A 479 -14.27 -16.20 19.11
N VAL A 480 -14.68 -15.91 20.34
CA VAL A 480 -14.58 -16.84 21.48
C VAL A 480 -15.86 -16.82 22.33
N GLU A 481 -16.27 -17.98 22.84
CA GLU A 481 -17.44 -18.07 23.73
C GLU A 481 -17.13 -17.45 25.11
N PRO A 482 -18.11 -16.82 25.80
CA PRO A 482 -19.51 -16.57 25.40
C PRO A 482 -19.70 -15.27 24.59
N PHE A 483 -18.62 -14.68 24.06
CA PHE A 483 -18.62 -13.33 23.49
C PHE A 483 -18.83 -13.28 21.98
N ARG A 484 -19.03 -14.43 21.31
CA ARG A 484 -19.17 -14.50 19.84
C ARG A 484 -20.27 -13.59 19.28
N GLU A 485 -21.39 -13.47 20.00
CA GLU A 485 -22.53 -12.65 19.57
C GLU A 485 -22.35 -11.15 19.81
N LYS A 486 -21.31 -10.73 20.56
CA LYS A 486 -21.03 -9.32 20.85
C LYS A 486 -20.31 -8.60 19.71
N ASN A 487 -19.90 -9.31 18.66
CA ASN A 487 -19.31 -8.76 17.43
C ASN A 487 -18.08 -7.86 17.64
N TYR A 488 -17.17 -8.23 18.57
CA TYR A 488 -15.86 -7.60 18.63
C TYR A 488 -15.06 -7.88 17.36
N HIS A 489 -14.39 -6.85 16.83
CA HIS A 489 -13.63 -6.97 15.58
C HIS A 489 -12.18 -7.38 15.80
N THR A 490 -11.57 -6.97 16.91
CA THR A 490 -10.15 -7.26 17.19
C THR A 490 -9.97 -7.93 18.55
N PHE A 491 -8.85 -8.62 18.72
CA PHE A 491 -8.50 -9.23 20.01
C PHE A 491 -8.31 -8.17 21.09
N PHE A 492 -7.73 -7.04 20.74
CA PHE A 492 -7.61 -5.89 21.63
C PHE A 492 -8.97 -5.38 22.11
N ASP A 493 -9.93 -5.18 21.20
CA ASP A 493 -11.27 -4.68 21.57
C ASP A 493 -11.97 -5.64 22.53
N LEU A 494 -11.83 -6.95 22.30
CA LEU A 494 -12.37 -7.96 23.20
C LEU A 494 -11.75 -7.85 24.61
N LEU A 495 -10.42 -7.85 24.72
CA LEU A 495 -9.73 -7.79 26.03
C LEU A 495 -9.92 -6.45 26.75
N ALA A 496 -10.12 -5.36 26.02
CA ALA A 496 -10.38 -4.05 26.60
C ALA A 496 -11.75 -3.95 27.27
N ASN A 497 -12.71 -4.80 26.88
CA ASN A 497 -14.09 -4.75 27.34
C ASN A 497 -14.52 -5.97 28.17
N GLU A 498 -13.84 -7.11 28.03
CA GLU A 498 -14.29 -8.39 28.59
C GLU A 498 -13.16 -9.16 29.29
N GLN A 499 -13.52 -9.98 30.27
CA GLN A 499 -12.61 -10.92 30.92
C GLN A 499 -12.70 -12.28 30.23
N VAL A 500 -11.68 -12.62 29.43
CA VAL A 500 -11.69 -13.80 28.56
C VAL A 500 -10.83 -14.90 29.14
N LYS A 501 -11.39 -16.13 29.20
CA LYS A 501 -10.64 -17.30 29.66
C LYS A 501 -9.87 -17.98 28.54
N PHE A 502 -8.63 -18.39 28.82
CA PHE A 502 -7.82 -19.13 27.86
C PHE A 502 -8.45 -20.48 27.50
N GLY A 503 -9.07 -21.16 28.47
CA GLY A 503 -9.77 -22.44 28.25
C GLY A 503 -10.98 -22.36 27.30
N ASN A 504 -11.50 -21.16 27.03
CA ASN A 504 -12.63 -20.98 26.10
C ASN A 504 -12.19 -20.98 24.62
N TYR A 505 -10.90 -20.84 24.35
CA TYR A 505 -10.37 -20.87 22.99
C TYR A 505 -10.26 -22.30 22.44
N GLU A 506 -10.60 -22.46 21.17
CA GLU A 506 -10.47 -23.73 20.47
C GLU A 506 -9.00 -24.06 20.14
N GLU A 507 -8.69 -25.34 19.94
CA GLU A 507 -7.31 -25.81 19.67
C GLU A 507 -6.66 -25.14 18.46
N HIS A 508 -7.44 -24.73 17.47
CA HIS A 508 -6.92 -24.03 16.28
C HIS A 508 -6.55 -22.56 16.57
N GLN A 509 -7.09 -21.95 17.63
CA GLN A 509 -6.81 -20.56 18.05
C GLN A 509 -5.62 -20.49 19.02
N LYS A 510 -5.43 -21.52 19.85
CA LYS A 510 -4.38 -21.57 20.89
C LYS A 510 -2.96 -21.31 20.40
N PRO A 511 -2.50 -21.75 19.20
CA PRO A 511 -1.15 -21.45 18.73
C PRO A 511 -0.84 -19.95 18.66
N ALA A 512 -1.80 -19.12 18.24
CA ALA A 512 -1.62 -17.68 18.18
C ALA A 512 -1.54 -17.04 19.57
N LEU A 513 -2.33 -17.52 20.53
CA LEU A 513 -2.26 -17.06 21.93
C LEU A 513 -0.96 -17.47 22.60
N ASN A 514 -0.53 -18.73 22.41
CA ASN A 514 0.73 -19.22 22.93
C ASN A 514 1.91 -18.41 22.39
N TYR A 515 1.87 -18.04 21.10
CA TYR A 515 2.87 -17.14 20.52
C TYR A 515 2.91 -15.78 21.24
N LEU A 516 1.76 -15.16 21.53
CA LEU A 516 1.71 -13.91 22.29
C LEU A 516 2.21 -14.04 23.74
N ILE A 517 2.00 -15.21 24.36
CA ILE A 517 2.52 -15.53 25.70
C ILE A 517 4.05 -15.68 25.66
N GLU A 518 4.57 -16.44 24.70
CA GLU A 518 6.01 -16.64 24.49
C GLU A 518 6.74 -15.32 24.25
N GLN A 519 6.10 -14.41 23.50
CA GLN A 519 6.62 -13.06 23.26
C GLN A 519 6.35 -12.08 24.42
N GLY A 520 5.70 -12.54 25.49
CA GLY A 520 5.51 -11.77 26.73
C GLY A 520 4.50 -10.63 26.64
N PHE A 521 3.60 -10.61 25.66
CA PHE A 521 2.56 -9.57 25.52
C PHE A 521 1.30 -9.84 26.35
N ILE A 522 1.01 -11.12 26.58
CA ILE A 522 -0.09 -11.55 27.43
C ILE A 522 0.39 -12.63 28.42
N LEU A 523 -0.35 -12.79 29.50
CA LEU A 523 -0.18 -13.87 30.46
C LEU A 523 -1.54 -14.46 30.81
N ILE A 524 -1.54 -15.67 31.37
CA ILE A 524 -2.74 -16.30 31.93
C ILE A 524 -2.64 -16.18 33.46
N ASP A 525 -3.66 -15.58 34.08
CA ASP A 525 -3.71 -15.44 35.53
C ASP A 525 -4.12 -16.74 36.24
N SER A 526 -4.16 -16.72 37.58
CA SER A 526 -4.54 -17.90 38.38
C SER A 526 -5.99 -18.38 38.15
N ASN A 527 -6.85 -17.55 37.56
CA ASN A 527 -8.26 -17.83 37.30
C ASN A 527 -8.52 -18.17 35.83
N ASP A 528 -7.46 -18.44 35.05
CA ASP A 528 -7.48 -18.76 33.62
C ASP A 528 -7.82 -17.55 32.72
N PHE A 529 -7.80 -16.31 33.24
CA PHE A 529 -8.06 -15.13 32.41
C PHE A 529 -6.81 -14.66 31.68
N VAL A 530 -6.99 -14.29 30.42
CA VAL A 530 -5.95 -13.68 29.59
C VAL A 530 -5.80 -12.21 29.98
N GLN A 531 -4.59 -11.83 30.40
CA GLN A 531 -4.25 -10.48 30.85
C GLN A 531 -3.13 -9.89 29.98
N ILE A 532 -3.22 -8.58 29.71
CA ILE A 532 -2.14 -7.83 29.06
C ILE A 532 -1.02 -7.58 30.07
N THR A 533 0.22 -7.93 29.71
CA THR A 533 1.38 -7.79 30.60
C THR A 533 1.84 -6.33 30.74
N ASN A 534 1.80 -5.56 29.65
CA ASN A 534 2.23 -4.17 29.60
C ASN A 534 1.22 -3.31 28.82
N PRO A 535 0.24 -2.69 29.50
CA PRO A 535 -0.77 -1.85 28.85
C PRO A 535 -0.19 -0.66 28.10
N ALA A 536 0.85 -0.01 28.61
CA ALA A 536 1.50 1.12 27.96
C ALA A 536 2.06 0.74 26.58
N ARG A 537 2.73 -0.42 26.51
CA ARG A 537 3.26 -0.97 25.25
C ARG A 537 2.16 -1.24 24.24
N ILE A 538 1.07 -1.89 24.67
CA ILE A 538 -0.05 -2.20 23.80
C ILE A 538 -0.72 -0.92 23.28
N ILE A 539 -0.85 0.13 24.10
CA ILE A 539 -1.41 1.43 23.68
C ILE A 539 -0.55 2.06 22.58
N ILE A 540 0.78 2.06 22.73
CA ILE A 540 1.71 2.58 21.71
C ILE A 540 1.59 1.78 20.42
N LEU A 541 1.58 0.45 20.51
CA LEU A 541 1.45 -0.41 19.34
C LEU A 541 0.10 -0.25 18.63
N LYS A 542 -0.99 -0.04 19.39
CA LYS A 542 -2.32 0.25 18.83
C LYS A 542 -2.28 1.56 18.05
N ASP A 543 -1.71 2.61 18.63
CA ASP A 543 -1.63 3.91 18.00
C ASP A 543 -0.78 3.88 16.71
N LEU A 544 0.33 3.13 16.73
CA LEU A 544 1.16 2.88 15.54
C LEU A 544 0.42 2.05 14.49
N PHE A 545 -0.35 1.04 14.88
CA PHE A 545 -1.18 0.27 13.96
C PHE A 545 -2.25 1.16 13.32
N ASP A 546 -2.85 2.05 14.12
CA ASP A 546 -3.98 2.86 13.67
C ASP A 546 -3.58 4.06 12.81
N ASN A 547 -2.38 4.60 13.04
CA ASN A 547 -1.95 5.86 12.45
C ASN A 547 -0.60 5.78 11.74
N GLU A 548 0.08 4.63 11.73
CA GLU A 548 1.41 4.37 11.16
C GLU A 548 2.57 5.19 11.79
N VAL A 549 2.24 6.15 12.66
CA VAL A 549 3.18 7.01 13.40
C VAL A 549 2.54 7.50 14.69
N ALA A 550 3.36 7.70 15.73
CA ALA A 550 2.97 8.40 16.95
C ALA A 550 3.88 9.60 17.26
N SER A 551 3.38 10.57 18.05
CA SER A 551 4.12 11.78 18.44
C SER A 551 4.66 11.64 19.86
N PHE A 552 5.98 11.45 19.99
CA PHE A 552 6.63 11.12 21.27
C PHE A 552 6.37 12.18 22.35
N TYR A 553 6.51 13.47 22.03
CA TYR A 553 6.33 14.54 23.02
C TYR A 553 4.87 14.76 23.43
N ARG A 554 3.91 14.25 22.65
CA ARG A 554 2.47 14.30 22.96
C ARG A 554 2.01 13.18 23.86
N TYR A 555 2.82 12.14 24.04
CA TYR A 555 2.54 11.08 24.99
C TYR A 555 2.68 11.53 26.45
N SER A 556 1.99 10.80 27.34
CA SER A 556 2.20 10.92 28.77
C SER A 556 3.63 10.49 29.13
N PHE A 557 4.08 10.85 30.34
CA PHE A 557 5.42 10.48 30.80
C PHE A 557 5.63 8.95 30.83
N GLU A 558 4.61 8.19 31.25
CA GLU A 558 4.63 6.72 31.31
C GLU A 558 4.82 6.10 29.92
N LEU A 559 4.05 6.56 28.93
CA LEU A 559 4.16 6.09 27.55
C LEU A 559 5.52 6.47 26.93
N ARG A 560 6.08 7.64 27.23
CA ARG A 560 7.43 8.01 26.78
C ARG A 560 8.52 7.10 27.34
N GLN A 561 8.43 6.71 28.62
CA GLN A 561 9.38 5.76 29.21
C GLN A 561 9.29 4.39 28.54
N GLU A 562 8.07 3.91 28.28
CA GLU A 562 7.88 2.64 27.62
C GLU A 562 8.41 2.67 26.18
N ALA A 563 8.16 3.74 25.42
CA ALA A 563 8.72 3.92 24.08
C ALA A 563 10.25 3.84 24.09
N ALA A 564 10.93 4.47 25.05
CA ALA A 564 12.39 4.37 25.16
C ALA A 564 12.88 2.92 25.37
N LYS A 565 12.13 2.10 26.12
CA LYS A 565 12.43 0.66 26.28
C LYS A 565 12.18 -0.10 24.98
N MET A 566 11.04 0.14 24.33
CA MET A 566 10.66 -0.51 23.07
C MET A 566 11.67 -0.25 21.94
N GLU A 567 12.31 0.91 21.91
CA GLU A 567 13.43 1.19 20.99
C GLU A 567 14.62 0.26 21.27
N SER A 568 15.03 0.13 22.54
CA SER A 568 16.13 -0.77 22.93
C SER A 568 15.86 -2.25 22.64
N GLU A 569 14.58 -2.63 22.61
CA GLU A 569 14.08 -3.96 22.24
C GLU A 569 13.87 -4.12 20.72
N ASN A 570 14.26 -3.11 19.91
CA ASN A 570 14.14 -3.11 18.46
C ASN A 570 12.70 -3.31 17.93
N MET A 571 11.70 -2.90 18.72
CA MET A 571 10.28 -2.94 18.34
C MET A 571 9.86 -1.71 17.55
N ILE A 572 10.46 -0.56 17.87
CA ILE A 572 10.19 0.74 17.25
C ILE A 572 11.51 1.45 16.95
N PHE A 573 11.44 2.51 16.16
CA PHE A 573 12.53 3.47 16.00
C PHE A 573 11.99 4.90 16.02
N PHE A 574 12.85 5.84 16.39
CA PHE A 574 12.52 7.26 16.41
C PHE A 574 12.96 7.98 15.12
N ASP A 575 12.26 9.07 14.80
CA ASP A 575 12.59 9.99 13.71
C ASP A 575 12.51 11.45 14.21
N SER A 576 13.28 12.35 13.60
CA SER A 576 13.43 13.75 13.99
C SER A 576 13.29 14.73 12.81
N SER A 577 12.50 14.39 11.79
CA SER A 577 12.08 15.35 10.76
C SER A 577 10.85 16.15 11.19
N LEU A 578 10.59 17.28 10.52
CA LEU A 578 9.39 18.12 10.76
C LEU A 578 8.09 17.33 10.53
N PHE A 579 8.05 16.58 9.43
CA PHE A 579 6.94 15.74 8.99
C PHE A 579 7.25 14.27 9.25
N SER A 580 6.29 13.50 9.73
CA SER A 580 6.40 12.04 9.84
C SER A 580 6.39 11.34 8.47
N LYS A 581 6.76 10.06 8.40
CA LYS A 581 6.77 9.30 7.12
C LYS A 581 5.41 9.33 6.37
N PRO A 582 4.24 9.12 7.02
CA PRO A 582 2.95 9.23 6.33
C PRO A 582 2.68 10.65 5.81
N GLU A 583 3.08 11.68 6.57
CA GLU A 583 2.94 13.07 6.17
C GLU A 583 3.87 13.40 4.99
N GLN A 584 5.13 12.96 5.03
CA GLN A 584 6.07 13.09 3.90
C GLN A 584 5.50 12.46 2.62
N ALA A 585 4.90 11.27 2.73
CA ALA A 585 4.26 10.59 1.62
C ALA A 585 3.08 11.41 1.05
N TYR A 586 2.24 11.96 1.93
CA TYR A 586 1.13 12.85 1.54
C TYR A 586 1.63 14.10 0.79
N PHE A 587 2.63 14.81 1.31
CA PHE A 587 3.20 15.96 0.61
C PHE A 587 3.82 15.58 -0.74
N ASN A 588 4.57 14.47 -0.80
CA ASN A 588 5.19 14.00 -2.03
C ASN A 588 4.15 13.57 -3.07
N PHE A 589 3.00 13.01 -2.65
CA PHE A 589 1.89 12.68 -3.55
C PHE A 589 1.35 13.92 -4.28
N PHE A 590 1.24 15.07 -3.61
CA PHE A 590 0.82 16.31 -4.27
C PHE A 590 1.94 16.95 -5.10
N LEU A 591 3.14 17.04 -4.54
CA LEU A 591 4.20 17.86 -5.11
C LEU A 591 4.94 17.15 -6.26
N ASN A 592 5.18 15.84 -6.15
CA ASN A 592 6.20 15.14 -6.95
C ASN A 592 5.68 13.81 -7.53
N LYS A 593 6.36 13.30 -8.57
CA LYS A 593 6.20 11.92 -9.09
C LYS A 593 7.37 10.97 -8.77
N SER A 594 8.35 11.43 -7.98
CA SER A 594 9.54 10.64 -7.63
C SER A 594 9.18 9.39 -6.83
N ASP A 595 8.26 9.55 -5.86
CA ASP A 595 7.96 8.54 -4.86
C ASP A 595 6.69 7.76 -5.21
N PHE A 596 5.74 8.44 -5.87
CA PHE A 596 4.47 7.85 -6.27
C PHE A 596 4.18 8.04 -7.77
N THR A 597 3.86 6.97 -8.47
CA THR A 597 3.54 6.98 -9.91
C THR A 597 2.29 7.80 -10.23
N ASN A 598 1.30 7.74 -9.35
CA ASN A 598 0.05 8.50 -9.43
C ASN A 598 0.11 9.89 -8.77
N GLY A 599 1.30 10.38 -8.39
CA GLY A 599 1.45 11.73 -7.83
C GLY A 599 0.99 12.84 -8.79
N LEU A 600 0.53 13.97 -8.25
CA LEU A 600 -0.02 15.07 -9.04
C LEU A 600 1.04 15.93 -9.73
N ASP A 601 2.27 15.89 -9.25
CA ASP A 601 3.42 16.59 -9.84
C ASP A 601 3.24 18.11 -9.90
N LEU A 602 2.60 18.70 -8.87
CA LEU A 602 2.31 20.13 -8.81
C LEU A 602 3.59 20.99 -8.83
N ARG A 603 4.69 20.48 -8.24
CA ARG A 603 5.98 21.16 -8.22
C ARG A 603 6.53 21.33 -9.63
N ASN A 604 6.66 20.24 -10.37
CA ASN A 604 7.15 20.30 -11.75
C ASN A 604 6.19 21.08 -12.66
N SER A 605 4.89 20.90 -12.46
CA SER A 605 3.86 21.60 -13.24
C SER A 605 4.04 23.10 -13.15
N TYR A 606 4.10 23.69 -11.95
CA TYR A 606 4.08 25.16 -11.81
C TYR A 606 5.47 25.82 -11.69
N LEU A 607 6.52 25.07 -11.35
CA LEU A 607 7.90 25.59 -11.32
C LEU A 607 8.64 25.38 -12.66
N HIS A 608 8.27 24.37 -13.46
CA HIS A 608 9.02 23.98 -14.67
C HIS A 608 8.22 24.07 -15.98
N GLY A 609 7.03 24.67 -15.98
CA GLY A 609 6.37 25.08 -17.22
C GLY A 609 5.51 24.01 -17.91
N THR A 610 5.23 22.88 -17.25
CA THR A 610 4.43 21.77 -17.82
C THR A 610 2.95 21.83 -17.46
N GLN A 611 2.50 22.94 -16.86
CA GLN A 611 1.12 23.15 -16.42
C GLN A 611 0.10 23.27 -17.57
N ALA A 612 -1.18 23.15 -17.20
CA ALA A 612 -2.34 23.38 -18.06
C ALA A 612 -2.34 24.79 -18.68
N LYS A 613 -3.11 24.97 -19.76
CA LYS A 613 -3.25 26.30 -20.38
C LYS A 613 -3.96 27.26 -19.41
N PRO A 614 -3.63 28.57 -19.41
CA PRO A 614 -4.19 29.54 -18.47
C PRO A 614 -5.73 29.62 -18.44
N ASP A 615 -6.41 29.26 -19.52
CA ASP A 615 -7.88 29.23 -19.63
C ASP A 615 -8.53 28.02 -18.93
N GLU A 616 -7.75 27.03 -18.50
CA GLU A 616 -8.21 25.88 -17.71
C GLU A 616 -8.38 26.26 -16.22
N ILE A 617 -9.20 27.28 -15.94
CA ILE A 617 -9.35 27.96 -14.64
C ILE A 617 -9.53 26.97 -13.47
N GLN A 618 -10.38 25.94 -13.64
CA GLN A 618 -10.66 24.96 -12.58
C GLN A 618 -9.41 24.18 -12.13
N LYS A 619 -8.48 23.89 -13.05
CA LYS A 619 -7.22 23.21 -12.70
C LYS A 619 -6.29 24.10 -11.90
N HIS A 620 -6.27 25.39 -12.24
CA HIS A 620 -5.45 26.38 -11.54
C HIS A 620 -6.02 26.71 -10.17
N GLU A 621 -7.35 26.81 -10.05
CA GLU A 621 -8.03 26.97 -8.77
C GLU A 621 -7.76 25.78 -7.84
N TYR A 622 -7.93 24.55 -8.32
CA TYR A 622 -7.62 23.35 -7.56
C TYR A 622 -6.16 23.32 -7.09
N ALA A 623 -5.22 23.64 -7.98
CA ALA A 623 -3.79 23.66 -7.66
C ALA A 623 -3.44 24.76 -6.65
N TYR A 624 -4.00 25.96 -6.78
CA TYR A 624 -3.79 27.06 -5.85
C TYR A 624 -4.24 26.68 -4.43
N PHE A 625 -5.46 26.16 -4.28
CA PHE A 625 -5.96 25.72 -2.98
C PHE A 625 -5.22 24.49 -2.45
N SER A 626 -4.72 23.60 -3.32
CA SER A 626 -3.85 22.50 -2.91
C SER A 626 -2.54 23.03 -2.30
N TYR A 627 -1.87 23.99 -2.93
CA TYR A 627 -0.67 24.63 -2.37
C TYR A 627 -0.96 25.37 -1.07
N LEU A 628 -2.07 26.10 -1.01
CA LEU A 628 -2.48 26.81 0.19
C LEU A 628 -2.71 25.85 1.36
N LYS A 629 -3.36 24.70 1.11
CA LYS A 629 -3.51 23.61 2.07
C LYS A 629 -2.16 23.09 2.55
N LEU A 630 -1.24 22.76 1.65
CA LEU A 630 0.10 22.26 2.01
C LEU A 630 0.89 23.29 2.84
N LEU A 631 0.75 24.58 2.53
CA LEU A 631 1.37 25.66 3.29
C LEU A 631 0.78 25.76 4.70
N ILE A 632 -0.55 25.74 4.84
CA ILE A 632 -1.23 25.75 6.15
C ILE A 632 -0.77 24.56 6.99
N LEU A 633 -0.74 23.36 6.41
CA LEU A 633 -0.24 22.17 7.10
C LEU A 633 1.22 22.32 7.53
N THR A 634 2.06 22.90 6.67
CA THR A 634 3.47 23.18 7.01
C THR A 634 3.57 24.12 8.19
N PHE A 635 2.81 25.22 8.21
CA PHE A 635 2.79 26.16 9.33
C PHE A 635 2.33 25.48 10.61
N LEU A 636 1.28 24.64 10.54
CA LEU A 636 0.77 23.90 11.70
C LEU A 636 1.83 22.94 12.27
N LYS A 637 2.63 22.32 11.39
CA LYS A 637 3.73 21.44 11.81
C LYS A 637 4.92 22.21 12.37
N ILE A 638 5.25 23.38 11.83
CA ILE A 638 6.27 24.29 12.37
C ILE A 638 5.86 24.79 13.75
N GLU A 639 4.62 25.24 13.92
CA GLU A 639 4.08 25.69 15.19
C GLU A 639 4.13 24.60 16.26
N ASP A 640 3.66 23.38 15.93
CA ASP A 640 3.76 22.20 16.80
C ASP A 640 5.21 21.96 17.25
N ASP A 641 6.15 22.06 16.31
CA ASP A 641 7.57 21.86 16.58
C ASP A 641 8.16 22.92 17.52
N LEU A 642 7.90 24.20 17.23
CA LEU A 642 8.33 25.33 18.05
C LEU A 642 7.74 25.27 19.45
N MET A 643 6.45 24.92 19.57
CA MET A 643 5.77 24.81 20.85
C MET A 643 6.36 23.69 21.72
N ILE A 644 6.64 22.51 21.14
CA ILE A 644 7.30 21.42 21.87
C ILE A 644 8.69 21.85 22.31
N TYR A 645 9.47 22.46 21.41
CA TYR A 645 10.84 22.88 21.70
C TYR A 645 10.89 23.88 22.86
N LYS A 646 10.03 24.90 22.83
CA LYS A 646 9.90 25.88 23.91
C LYS A 646 9.48 25.22 25.23
N ALA A 647 8.47 24.36 25.22
CA ALA A 647 8.01 23.68 26.42
C ALA A 647 9.06 22.72 27.03
N VAL A 648 9.94 22.13 26.22
CA VAL A 648 11.06 21.31 26.69
C VAL A 648 12.19 22.19 27.22
N LYS A 649 12.53 23.26 26.52
CA LYS A 649 13.55 24.25 26.93
C LYS A 649 13.18 24.89 28.28
N ASP A 650 11.92 25.26 28.49
CA ASP A 650 11.45 25.90 29.73
C ASP A 650 11.39 24.96 30.95
N ARG A 651 11.52 23.64 30.74
CA ARG A 651 11.55 22.62 31.80
C ARG A 651 12.96 22.24 32.27
N ILE A 652 13.98 22.63 31.50
CA ILE A 652 15.41 22.43 31.80
C ILE A 652 15.94 23.70 32.46
#